data_AF-A0AA38W4H9-F1
#
_entry.id   AF-A0AA38W4H9-F1
#
_cell.length_a   1.000
_cell.length_b   1.000
_cell.length_c   1.000
_cell.angle_alpha   90.00
_cell.angle_beta   90.00
_cell.angle_gamma   90.00
#
_symmetry.space_group_name_H-M   'P 1'
#
loop_
_entity.id
_entity.type
_entity.pdbx_description
1 polymer ?
#
loop_
_entity_poly.entity_id
_entity_poly.type
_entity_poly.pdbx_seq_one_letter_code
_entity_poly.pdbx_strand_id
1 'polypeptide(L)'
;MDTPSEKKSWKEIKKECTKLRRELTCERGRLTTISDKLVEAEANFDDEESNEKRSLIVVEGNSARTMVTRGLISCDLHEDYGVCALSANIPNALKLWPSLLKVPGFLMQLATPIVKAFNKKDDSLVQQFFSIPKYETWIAQDMNRPSKYRIKYYKGLGAFPKEEVFEIFYDINKNKTNFVWVDQEDDIAIKQALGSGLSRWRKRLVNDFKPRISLDAEQAIKPTIRYKDFVREDLTLYFRECVERYIPSVVDGLRLAQRKVLFCLFKRKLEPYEEMDVGVLSSDVFQYADYHHGDSSIKSVIIRMAQDIACKNNINLLCPCAEFGTRDMHGENHAQSRYLSTRLSHISRSIFLNADECILQFLRGQKGESIQPKYYLPVIPMILVNGVTQVGGPWKTVVPSYKPDDVIENLKGLLTGKKYKEMIPSYDGYKGKVVSEDVDKDKKKLIEQSYITKGAIERIGSKKVKIIEVPFGMLIKNLKENLDKSPFVEKYNICKGNDDHDDNDICFDVDMRLNCSEYTDEDLLESFRLSRTLALDMMTLMDAEGNIKTYKSVKEILMEFYHLRLQYYGERKKAIIKEHTDRMNNIEPKDSHKWKMRLEALISVSTEQLWYEDLLALEEKLKELRNIKTQKNEELIGKRKRK
;
A
#
# COMPACT_ATOMS: atom_id res chain seq x y z
N MET A 1 32.03 16.78 -46.91
CA MET A 1 32.42 15.37 -47.05
C MET A 1 33.41 15.11 -45.94
N ASP A 2 32.95 14.55 -44.82
CA ASP A 2 33.83 14.00 -43.79
C ASP A 2 33.32 12.59 -43.49
N THR A 3 34.20 11.61 -43.67
CA THR A 3 33.94 10.18 -43.64
C THR A 3 33.72 9.64 -42.22
N PRO A 4 32.81 8.67 -42.01
CA PRO A 4 32.63 8.00 -40.73
C PRO A 4 33.59 6.82 -40.59
N SER A 5 34.72 7.00 -39.93
CA SER A 5 35.62 5.89 -39.61
C SER A 5 36.20 6.01 -38.20
N GLU A 6 35.52 5.39 -37.25
CA GLU A 6 36.15 4.62 -36.16
C GLU A 6 35.05 3.86 -35.41
N LYS A 7 34.50 2.83 -36.07
CA LYS A 7 33.80 1.77 -35.35
C LYS A 7 34.86 1.01 -34.56
N LYS A 8 34.99 1.29 -33.25
CA LYS A 8 35.77 0.48 -32.32
C LYS A 8 35.44 -1.00 -32.53
N SER A 9 36.47 -1.84 -32.55
CA SER A 9 36.32 -3.28 -32.72
C SER A 9 35.46 -3.85 -31.59
N TRP A 10 34.64 -4.87 -31.89
CA TRP A 10 33.82 -5.59 -30.90
C TRP A 10 34.66 -6.05 -29.68
N LYS A 11 35.96 -6.35 -29.89
CA LYS A 11 36.90 -6.70 -28.83
C LYS A 11 37.23 -5.52 -27.90
N GLU A 12 37.34 -4.31 -28.43
CA GLU A 12 37.68 -3.10 -27.68
C GLU A 12 36.50 -2.65 -26.83
N ILE A 13 35.30 -2.64 -27.40
CA ILE A 13 34.05 -2.34 -26.69
C ILE A 13 33.84 -3.33 -25.54
N LYS A 14 34.02 -4.63 -25.79
CA LYS A 14 33.91 -5.68 -24.77
C LYS A 14 34.96 -5.50 -23.66
N LYS A 15 36.18 -5.06 -23.98
CA LYS A 15 37.24 -4.80 -23.00
C LYS A 15 36.91 -3.60 -22.11
N GLU A 16 36.32 -2.55 -22.68
CA GLU A 16 35.90 -1.33 -21.97
C GLU A 16 34.71 -1.61 -21.03
N CYS A 17 33.70 -2.35 -21.50
CA CYS A 17 32.58 -2.81 -20.66
C CYS A 17 33.01 -3.79 -19.56
N THR A 18 34.00 -4.66 -19.83
CA THR A 18 34.54 -5.59 -18.81
C THR A 18 35.34 -4.85 -17.74
N LYS A 19 36.00 -3.74 -18.11
CA LYS A 19 36.68 -2.84 -17.17
C LYS A 19 35.66 -2.12 -16.28
N LEU A 20 34.62 -1.51 -16.85
CA LEU A 20 33.51 -0.90 -16.11
C LEU A 20 32.79 -1.89 -15.18
N ARG A 21 32.58 -3.13 -15.62
CA ARG A 21 31.94 -4.19 -14.82
C ARG A 21 32.79 -4.64 -13.63
N ARG A 22 34.11 -4.52 -13.68
CA ARG A 22 35.00 -4.79 -12.53
C ARG A 22 35.00 -3.65 -11.50
N GLU A 23 34.55 -2.46 -11.90
CA GLU A 23 34.52 -1.24 -11.09
C GLU A 23 33.11 -0.99 -10.49
N LEU A 24 32.09 -1.76 -10.88
CA LEU A 24 30.69 -1.58 -10.47
C LEU A 24 30.18 -2.79 -9.66
N THR A 25 29.81 -2.56 -8.41
CA THR A 25 29.03 -3.49 -7.59
C THR A 25 27.53 -3.32 -7.87
N CYS A 26 26.78 -4.42 -7.88
CA CYS A 26 25.33 -4.41 -8.12
C CYS A 26 24.60 -4.29 -6.78
N GLU A 27 23.86 -3.21 -6.55
CA GLU A 27 23.03 -3.04 -5.36
C GLU A 27 21.81 -3.99 -5.42
N ARG A 28 21.53 -4.70 -4.33
CA ARG A 28 20.35 -5.57 -4.19
C ARG A 28 19.30 -4.90 -3.29
N GLY A 29 18.24 -4.36 -3.90
CA GLY A 29 17.04 -3.93 -3.19
C GLY A 29 17.05 -2.47 -2.71
N ARG A 30 16.20 -2.16 -1.72
CA ARG A 30 16.09 -0.81 -1.13
C ARG A 30 17.11 -0.69 -0.01
N LEU A 31 18.09 0.20 -0.17
CA LEU A 31 19.03 0.52 0.91
C LEU A 31 18.27 1.15 2.09
N THR A 32 18.52 0.64 3.29
CA THR A 32 17.87 1.11 4.51
C THR A 32 18.36 2.52 4.84
N THR A 33 17.45 3.38 5.30
CA THR A 33 17.84 4.66 5.89
C THR A 33 18.59 4.34 7.18
N ILE A 34 19.87 4.72 7.28
CA ILE A 34 20.66 4.59 8.50
C ILE A 34 20.11 5.60 9.53
N SER A 35 19.02 5.23 10.20
CA SER A 35 18.50 5.95 11.36
C SER A 35 19.42 5.72 12.58
N ASP A 36 19.24 6.51 13.63
CA ASP A 36 20.16 6.80 14.73
C ASP A 36 20.59 5.62 15.64
N LYS A 37 20.35 4.37 15.24
CA LYS A 37 20.69 3.15 15.99
C LYS A 37 22.08 2.57 15.74
N LEU A 38 22.88 3.18 14.86
CA LEU A 38 24.22 2.68 14.52
C LEU A 38 25.36 3.34 15.31
N VAL A 39 25.07 4.24 16.26
CA VAL A 39 26.09 4.79 17.16
C VAL A 39 26.48 3.80 18.27
N GLU A 40 25.70 2.73 18.49
CA GLU A 40 25.99 1.69 19.50
C GLU A 40 26.64 0.42 18.94
N ALA A 41 26.81 0.28 17.62
CA ALA A 41 27.41 -0.92 17.00
C ALA A 41 28.90 -0.73 16.66
N GLU A 42 29.63 0.04 17.46
CA GLU A 42 31.10 -0.01 17.50
C GLU A 42 31.55 -1.17 18.40
N ALA A 43 31.45 -2.40 17.88
CA ALA A 43 32.28 -3.55 18.26
C ALA A 43 31.61 -4.83 17.73
N ASN A 44 32.01 -5.23 16.52
CA ASN A 44 32.16 -6.62 16.04
C ASN A 44 32.02 -6.61 14.52
N PHE A 45 33.17 -6.49 13.86
CA PHE A 45 33.27 -6.65 12.41
C PHE A 45 33.34 -8.14 12.09
N ASP A 46 32.20 -8.77 11.92
CA ASP A 46 32.05 -10.02 11.18
C ASP A 46 30.63 -10.05 10.59
N ASP A 47 30.45 -9.40 9.42
CA ASP A 47 29.44 -9.76 8.40
C ASP A 47 29.53 -8.84 7.17
N GLU A 48 28.83 -9.25 6.09
CA GLU A 48 28.79 -8.75 4.69
C GLU A 48 28.84 -7.22 4.48
N GLU A 49 28.43 -6.39 5.45
CA GLU A 49 28.54 -4.92 5.44
C GLU A 49 30.00 -4.44 5.27
N SER A 50 30.95 -5.29 5.69
CA SER A 50 32.40 -5.16 5.47
C SER A 50 32.80 -5.14 3.98
N ASN A 51 32.11 -5.89 3.11
CA ASN A 51 32.43 -5.93 1.68
C ASN A 51 31.94 -4.69 0.92
N GLU A 52 30.82 -4.08 1.34
CA GLU A 52 30.35 -2.81 0.78
C GLU A 52 31.31 -1.66 1.11
N LYS A 53 31.78 -1.60 2.37
CA LYS A 53 32.83 -0.66 2.80
C LYS A 53 34.20 -0.91 2.14
N ARG A 54 34.52 -2.14 1.72
CA ARG A 54 35.77 -2.44 0.97
C ARG A 54 35.76 -1.92 -0.46
N SER A 55 34.59 -1.75 -1.09
CA SER A 55 34.48 -1.19 -2.45
C SER A 55 34.56 0.35 -2.48
N LEU A 56 34.23 0.99 -1.36
CA LEU A 56 34.46 2.40 -1.06
C LEU A 56 35.66 2.51 -0.09
N ILE A 57 36.88 2.38 -0.59
CA ILE A 57 38.08 2.61 0.24
C ILE A 57 38.03 4.05 0.76
N VAL A 58 37.69 4.20 2.05
CA VAL A 58 37.91 5.42 2.82
C VAL A 58 38.94 5.04 3.89
N VAL A 59 40.18 5.49 3.69
CA VAL A 59 41.21 5.44 4.73
C VAL A 59 40.92 6.60 5.69
N GLU A 60 40.67 6.28 6.96
CA GLU A 60 40.70 7.25 8.05
C GLU A 60 42.12 7.79 8.22
N GLY A 61 42.29 9.10 8.06
CA GLY A 61 43.55 9.78 8.29
C GLY A 61 43.49 11.22 7.79
N ASN A 62 44.00 12.15 8.60
CA ASN A 62 43.93 13.61 8.46
C ASN A 62 44.62 14.24 7.21
N SER A 63 44.64 13.58 6.06
CA SER A 63 45.07 14.18 4.80
C SER A 63 44.26 13.65 3.62
N ALA A 64 43.21 14.38 3.28
CA ALA A 64 42.38 14.14 2.11
C ALA A 64 43.16 14.48 0.82
N ARG A 65 44.05 13.59 0.36
CA ARG A 65 44.59 13.61 -1.00
C ARG A 65 44.85 12.18 -1.46
N THR A 66 44.11 11.80 -2.51
CA THR A 66 44.35 10.72 -3.48
C THR A 66 43.55 9.42 -3.25
N MET A 67 42.82 9.05 -4.32
CA MET A 67 42.07 7.80 -4.58
C MET A 67 40.63 7.67 -4.07
N VAL A 68 39.73 8.54 -4.54
CA VAL A 68 38.34 8.12 -4.82
C VAL A 68 38.22 7.96 -6.34
N THR A 69 38.37 6.75 -6.85
CA THR A 69 38.05 6.44 -8.25
C THR A 69 36.53 6.44 -8.40
N ARG A 70 35.96 7.61 -8.72
CA ARG A 70 34.58 7.87 -9.19
C ARG A 70 33.52 6.86 -8.72
N GLY A 71 32.79 7.19 -7.66
CA GLY A 71 31.59 6.43 -7.28
C GLY A 71 30.46 6.63 -8.31
N LEU A 72 30.39 5.79 -9.34
CA LEU A 72 29.28 5.81 -10.28
C LEU A 72 28.05 5.18 -9.62
N ILE A 73 27.23 5.99 -8.94
CA ILE A 73 25.91 5.54 -8.47
C ILE A 73 24.91 5.82 -9.59
N SER A 74 24.84 4.94 -10.61
CA SER A 74 23.83 5.07 -11.66
C SER A 74 22.47 4.64 -11.13
N CYS A 75 21.51 5.57 -11.10
CA CYS A 75 20.14 5.25 -10.76
C CYS A 75 19.25 5.40 -12.00
N ASP A 76 18.58 4.33 -12.40
CA ASP A 76 17.77 4.29 -13.60
C ASP A 76 16.39 4.92 -13.41
N LEU A 77 16.00 5.81 -14.32
CA LEU A 77 14.72 6.54 -14.37
C LEU A 77 13.46 5.67 -14.56
N HIS A 78 13.52 4.37 -14.29
CA HIS A 78 12.36 3.51 -14.38
C HIS A 78 11.36 3.86 -13.27
N GLU A 79 10.38 4.73 -13.58
CA GLU A 79 9.11 5.16 -12.93
C GLU A 79 8.93 5.02 -11.40
N ASP A 80 9.96 4.75 -10.62
CA ASP A 80 9.94 4.52 -9.17
C ASP A 80 11.35 4.20 -8.66
N TYR A 81 12.12 3.37 -9.39
CA TYR A 81 13.34 2.73 -8.87
C TYR A 81 14.55 3.66 -8.79
N GLY A 82 14.77 4.54 -9.77
CA GLY A 82 15.91 5.47 -9.76
C GLY A 82 15.78 6.57 -8.72
N VAL A 83 14.58 7.11 -8.57
CA VAL A 83 14.29 8.09 -7.51
C VAL A 83 14.28 7.39 -6.15
N CYS A 84 13.77 6.15 -6.02
CA CYS A 84 13.92 5.33 -4.82
C CYS A 84 15.39 5.14 -4.42
N ALA A 85 16.25 4.72 -5.36
CA ALA A 85 17.67 4.49 -5.11
C ALA A 85 18.40 5.77 -4.74
N LEU A 86 18.20 6.88 -5.46
CA LEU A 86 18.77 8.19 -5.12
C LEU A 86 18.25 8.72 -3.79
N SER A 87 16.96 8.58 -3.50
CA SER A 87 16.37 8.98 -2.22
C SER A 87 16.84 8.13 -1.03
N ALA A 88 17.36 6.92 -1.28
CA ALA A 88 17.99 6.06 -0.27
C ALA A 88 19.51 6.30 -0.15
N ASN A 89 20.19 6.62 -1.26
CA ASN A 89 21.64 6.75 -1.33
C ASN A 89 22.15 8.15 -0.96
N ILE A 90 21.44 9.20 -1.37
CA ILE A 90 21.75 10.59 -0.99
C ILE A 90 21.74 10.80 0.54
N PRO A 91 20.79 10.25 1.35
CA PRO A 91 20.86 10.38 2.80
C PRO A 91 22.06 9.68 3.42
N ASN A 92 22.38 8.47 2.95
CA ASN A 92 23.52 7.71 3.46
C ASN A 92 24.84 8.41 3.12
N ALA A 93 24.98 8.90 1.87
CA ALA A 93 26.12 9.71 1.45
C ALA A 93 26.24 11.04 2.21
N LEU A 94 25.12 11.72 2.53
CA LEU A 94 25.14 12.93 3.34
C LEU A 94 25.55 12.69 4.79
N LYS A 95 25.09 11.59 5.39
CA LYS A 95 25.36 11.29 6.80
C LYS A 95 26.80 10.84 7.01
N LEU A 96 27.35 10.09 6.06
CA LEU A 96 28.70 9.53 6.15
C LEU A 96 29.76 10.45 5.51
N TRP A 97 29.47 11.05 4.33
CA TRP A 97 30.45 11.81 3.54
C TRP A 97 29.82 13.00 2.76
N PRO A 98 29.32 14.04 3.44
CA PRO A 98 28.62 15.16 2.79
C PRO A 98 29.52 15.96 1.82
N SER A 99 30.84 15.91 2.01
CA SER A 99 31.81 16.54 1.10
C SER A 99 31.84 15.90 -0.29
N LEU A 100 31.50 14.62 -0.43
CA LEU A 100 31.51 13.92 -1.72
C LEU A 100 30.40 14.40 -2.65
N LEU A 101 29.23 14.75 -2.12
CA LEU A 101 28.12 15.28 -2.94
C LEU A 101 28.44 16.63 -3.59
N LYS A 102 29.43 17.36 -3.04
CA LYS A 102 29.94 18.62 -3.59
C LYS A 102 30.93 18.42 -4.73
N VAL A 103 31.45 17.21 -4.92
CA VAL A 103 32.38 16.90 -6.00
C VAL A 103 31.57 16.77 -7.31
N PRO A 104 31.81 17.63 -8.32
CA PRO A 104 31.04 17.59 -9.56
C PRO A 104 31.15 16.23 -10.27
N GLY A 105 30.01 15.66 -10.64
CA GLY A 105 29.95 14.36 -11.31
C GLY A 105 30.32 13.17 -10.43
N PHE A 106 30.42 13.36 -9.11
CA PHE A 106 30.47 12.25 -8.16
C PHE A 106 29.17 11.44 -8.22
N LEU A 107 28.02 12.11 -8.10
CA LEU A 107 26.73 11.47 -8.30
C LEU A 107 26.24 11.72 -9.74
N MET A 108 25.75 10.67 -10.41
CA MET A 108 25.20 10.79 -11.76
C MET A 108 24.05 9.84 -11.99
N GLN A 109 23.09 10.25 -12.79
CA GLN A 109 21.93 9.45 -13.17
C GLN A 109 22.10 8.97 -14.60
N LEU A 110 21.74 7.71 -14.88
CA LEU A 110 21.66 7.19 -16.24
C LEU A 110 20.17 7.09 -16.61
N ALA A 111 19.77 7.77 -17.67
CA ALA A 111 18.42 7.70 -18.19
C ALA A 111 18.34 6.63 -19.28
N THR A 112 17.35 5.75 -19.16
CA THR A 112 17.06 4.71 -20.13
C THR A 112 15.67 4.96 -20.74
N PRO A 113 15.46 4.68 -22.04
CA PRO A 113 14.15 4.87 -22.66
C PRO A 113 13.07 3.98 -22.00
N ILE A 114 11.94 4.57 -21.63
CA ILE A 114 10.80 3.86 -21.01
C ILE A 114 9.89 3.27 -22.09
N VAL A 115 9.75 3.97 -23.22
CA VAL A 115 8.95 3.54 -24.37
C VAL A 115 9.74 3.72 -25.65
N LYS A 116 9.70 2.72 -26.53
CA LYS A 116 10.19 2.84 -27.91
C LYS A 116 9.07 2.54 -28.90
N ALA A 117 8.94 3.39 -29.90
CA ALA A 117 8.04 3.21 -31.03
C ALA A 117 8.83 2.68 -32.23
N PHE A 118 8.39 1.56 -32.79
CA PHE A 118 8.95 0.92 -33.98
C PHE A 118 7.93 0.95 -35.11
N ASN A 119 8.37 1.09 -36.35
CA ASN A 119 7.50 1.00 -37.52
C ASN A 119 7.06 -0.47 -37.74
N LYS A 120 5.76 -0.73 -37.87
CA LYS A 120 5.26 -2.10 -38.06
C LYS A 120 5.69 -2.75 -39.38
N LYS A 121 6.07 -1.95 -40.39
CA LYS A 121 6.41 -2.48 -41.72
C LYS A 121 7.80 -3.10 -41.78
N ASP A 122 8.79 -2.47 -41.15
CA ASP A 122 10.21 -2.83 -41.26
C ASP A 122 10.91 -2.97 -39.90
N ASP A 123 10.15 -2.83 -38.81
CA ASP A 123 10.63 -2.85 -37.42
C ASP A 123 11.72 -1.82 -37.09
N SER A 124 11.87 -0.78 -37.92
CA SER A 124 12.81 0.30 -37.68
C SER A 124 12.40 1.16 -36.48
N LEU A 125 13.39 1.59 -35.69
CA LEU A 125 13.16 2.50 -34.57
C LEU A 125 12.75 3.88 -35.08
N VAL A 126 11.58 4.35 -34.64
CA VAL A 126 11.03 5.66 -35.04
C VAL A 126 11.35 6.71 -33.99
N GLN A 127 11.06 6.40 -32.72
CA GLN A 127 11.24 7.35 -31.63
C GLN A 127 11.40 6.63 -30.29
N GLN A 128 12.21 7.24 -29.41
CA GLN A 128 12.41 6.82 -28.03
C GLN A 128 11.82 7.87 -27.08
N PHE A 129 11.19 7.42 -25.99
CA PHE A 129 10.60 8.27 -24.97
C PHE A 129 11.18 7.90 -23.61
N PHE A 130 11.63 8.91 -22.88
CA PHE A 130 12.18 8.79 -21.52
C PHE A 130 11.16 9.18 -20.44
N SER A 131 9.91 9.45 -20.83
CA SER A 131 8.81 9.80 -19.93
C SER A 131 7.48 9.40 -20.56
N ILE A 132 6.55 8.82 -19.78
CA ILE A 132 5.22 8.46 -20.27
C ILE A 132 4.41 9.67 -20.78
N PRO A 133 4.36 10.85 -20.12
CA PRO A 133 3.59 11.99 -20.61
C PRO A 133 3.99 12.46 -22.03
N LYS A 134 5.28 12.37 -22.38
CA LYS A 134 5.75 12.66 -23.75
C LYS A 134 5.27 11.62 -24.76
N TYR A 135 5.31 10.34 -24.38
CA TYR A 135 4.76 9.28 -25.23
C TYR A 135 3.26 9.47 -25.45
N GLU A 136 2.51 9.81 -24.40
CA GLU A 136 1.07 10.08 -24.48
C GLU A 136 0.76 11.30 -25.36
N THR A 137 1.50 12.38 -25.19
CA THR A 137 1.37 13.58 -26.05
C THR A 137 1.67 13.23 -27.50
N TRP A 138 2.72 12.43 -27.74
CA TRP A 138 3.06 11.95 -29.08
C TRP A 138 1.95 11.06 -29.65
N ILE A 139 1.45 10.06 -28.93
CA ILE A 139 0.42 9.18 -29.50
C ILE A 139 -0.90 9.95 -29.76
N ALA A 140 -1.21 10.96 -28.94
CA ALA A 140 -2.41 11.79 -29.06
C ALA A 140 -2.39 12.76 -30.27
N GLN A 141 -1.21 13.15 -30.76
CA GLN A 141 -1.07 14.08 -31.89
C GLN A 141 -1.52 13.50 -33.25
N ASP A 142 -1.49 12.18 -33.45
CA ASP A 142 -2.01 11.53 -34.67
C ASP A 142 -2.69 10.21 -34.29
N MET A 143 -4.01 10.16 -34.47
CA MET A 143 -4.83 8.99 -34.15
C MET A 143 -4.47 7.74 -34.96
N ASN A 144 -3.70 7.86 -36.04
CA ASN A 144 -3.21 6.72 -36.82
C ASN A 144 -1.89 6.15 -36.28
N ARG A 145 -1.22 6.79 -35.31
CA ARG A 145 0.04 6.27 -34.74
C ARG A 145 -0.10 4.87 -34.13
N PRO A 146 -1.17 4.52 -33.38
CA PRO A 146 -1.36 3.18 -32.83
C PRO A 146 -1.46 2.07 -33.91
N SER A 147 -2.03 2.38 -35.07
CA SER A 147 -2.14 1.43 -36.18
C SER A 147 -0.83 1.29 -36.94
N LYS A 148 -0.03 2.36 -37.06
CA LYS A 148 1.27 2.39 -37.77
C LYS A 148 2.44 1.82 -36.98
N TYR A 149 2.46 1.98 -35.66
CA TYR A 149 3.65 1.71 -34.85
C TYR A 149 3.46 0.57 -33.84
N ARG A 150 4.48 -0.27 -33.70
CA ARG A 150 4.62 -1.27 -32.65
C ARG A 150 5.28 -0.60 -31.44
N ILE A 151 4.57 -0.54 -30.33
CA ILE A 151 5.06 0.11 -29.10
C ILE A 151 5.66 -0.94 -28.17
N LYS A 152 6.88 -0.71 -27.69
CA LYS A 152 7.56 -1.55 -26.71
C LYS A 152 7.84 -0.75 -25.44
N TYR A 153 7.37 -1.25 -24.31
CA TYR A 153 7.59 -0.69 -22.98
C TYR A 153 8.76 -1.41 -22.31
N TYR A 154 9.65 -0.65 -21.67
CA TYR A 154 10.82 -1.16 -20.96
C TYR A 154 10.59 -0.98 -19.47
N LYS A 155 10.13 -2.05 -18.80
CA LYS A 155 9.70 -2.01 -17.39
C LYS A 155 10.81 -2.29 -16.36
N GLY A 156 12.07 -2.28 -16.79
CA GLY A 156 13.24 -2.54 -15.95
C GLY A 156 14.49 -2.83 -16.77
N LEU A 157 15.67 -2.69 -16.16
CA LEU A 157 16.95 -2.82 -16.85
C LEU A 157 17.18 -4.18 -17.51
N GLY A 158 16.65 -5.24 -16.90
CA GLY A 158 16.73 -6.60 -17.44
C GLY A 158 15.92 -6.79 -18.73
N ALA A 159 15.06 -5.84 -19.12
CA ALA A 159 14.25 -5.94 -20.33
C ALA A 159 14.99 -5.51 -21.61
N PHE A 160 16.16 -4.87 -21.47
CA PHE A 160 16.95 -4.44 -22.63
C PHE A 160 17.75 -5.61 -23.22
N PRO A 161 17.64 -5.87 -24.54
CA PRO A 161 18.58 -6.72 -25.25
C PRO A 161 20.02 -6.23 -25.04
N LYS A 162 20.99 -7.15 -25.06
CA LYS A 162 22.40 -6.81 -24.80
C LYS A 162 22.90 -5.73 -25.76
N GLU A 163 22.48 -5.79 -27.01
CA GLU A 163 22.82 -4.86 -28.08
C GLU A 163 22.35 -3.44 -27.75
N GLU A 164 21.11 -3.28 -27.28
CA GLU A 164 20.57 -1.98 -26.86
C GLU A 164 21.30 -1.43 -25.63
N VAL A 165 21.69 -2.30 -24.69
CA VAL A 165 22.53 -1.90 -23.55
C VAL A 165 23.87 -1.35 -24.04
N PHE A 166 24.52 -2.03 -24.97
CA PHE A 166 25.78 -1.54 -25.54
C PHE A 166 25.62 -0.18 -26.22
N GLU A 167 24.53 0.06 -26.96
CA GLU A 167 24.25 1.38 -27.55
C GLU A 167 24.11 2.48 -26.48
N ILE A 168 23.40 2.19 -25.39
CA ILE A 168 23.21 3.12 -24.28
C ILE A 168 24.55 3.50 -23.63
N PHE A 169 25.44 2.52 -23.42
CA PHE A 169 26.77 2.74 -22.83
C PHE A 169 27.79 3.29 -23.82
N TYR A 170 27.67 2.99 -25.11
CA TYR A 170 28.55 3.52 -26.15
C TYR A 170 28.47 5.05 -26.20
N ASP A 171 27.26 5.60 -26.07
CA ASP A 171 27.04 7.03 -25.94
C ASP A 171 26.48 7.41 -24.56
N ILE A 172 27.18 6.98 -23.51
CA ILE A 172 26.80 7.25 -22.12
C ILE A 172 26.64 8.76 -21.84
N ASN A 173 27.35 9.62 -22.57
CA ASN A 173 27.27 11.07 -22.38
C ASN A 173 25.92 11.66 -22.82
N LYS A 174 25.26 11.07 -23.82
CA LYS A 174 23.89 11.46 -24.19
C LYS A 174 22.85 10.98 -23.19
N ASN A 175 23.15 9.90 -22.46
CA ASN A 175 22.20 9.24 -21.57
C ASN A 175 22.42 9.56 -20.10
N LYS A 176 23.47 10.29 -19.74
CA LYS A 176 23.80 10.61 -18.34
C LYS A 176 23.41 12.04 -17.97
N THR A 177 23.01 12.20 -16.72
CA THR A 177 22.77 13.49 -16.06
C THR A 177 23.68 13.56 -14.84
N ASN A 178 24.59 14.54 -14.76
CA ASN A 178 25.45 14.70 -13.58
C ASN A 178 24.76 15.55 -12.51
N PHE A 179 24.83 15.12 -11.25
CA PHE A 179 24.41 15.98 -10.16
C PHE A 179 25.44 17.07 -9.90
N VAL A 180 24.95 18.29 -9.71
CA VAL A 180 25.77 19.45 -9.38
C VAL A 180 25.30 20.07 -8.08
N TRP A 181 26.27 20.31 -7.20
CA TRP A 181 26.09 21.14 -6.02
C TRP A 181 26.47 22.58 -6.38
N VAL A 182 25.57 23.53 -6.12
CA VAL A 182 25.79 24.93 -6.47
C VAL A 182 26.04 25.77 -5.23
N ASP A 183 25.12 25.70 -4.25
CA ASP A 183 25.17 26.59 -3.07
C ASP A 183 24.52 25.94 -1.83
N GLN A 184 24.27 26.74 -0.79
CA GLN A 184 23.67 26.26 0.47
C GLN A 184 22.19 25.84 0.33
N GLU A 185 21.46 26.29 -0.68
CA GLU A 185 20.08 25.87 -0.90
C GLU A 185 20.00 24.38 -1.26
N ASP A 186 21.05 23.81 -1.87
CA ASP A 186 21.16 22.37 -2.13
C ASP A 186 21.26 21.59 -0.81
N ASP A 187 22.09 22.07 0.12
CA ASP A 187 22.20 21.51 1.48
C ASP A 187 20.84 21.50 2.18
N ILE A 188 20.14 22.64 2.13
CA ILE A 188 18.83 22.81 2.76
C ILE A 188 17.82 21.85 2.13
N ALA A 189 17.74 21.79 0.80
CA ALA A 189 16.77 20.96 0.09
C ALA A 189 16.96 19.48 0.41
N ILE A 190 18.20 18.99 0.38
CA ILE A 190 18.47 17.58 0.65
C ILE A 190 18.21 17.25 2.14
N LYS A 191 18.66 18.09 3.07
CA LYS A 191 18.35 17.91 4.50
C LYS A 191 16.84 17.93 4.76
N GLN A 192 16.10 18.78 4.07
CA GLN A 192 14.64 18.86 4.17
C GLN A 192 13.94 17.62 3.63
N ALA A 193 14.39 17.11 2.48
CA ALA A 193 13.89 15.88 1.90
C ALA A 193 14.09 14.68 2.84
N LEU A 194 15.23 14.61 3.53
CA LEU A 194 15.69 13.36 4.14
C LEU A 194 15.74 13.38 5.68
N GLY A 195 15.58 14.54 6.31
CA GLY A 195 15.60 14.68 7.77
C GLY A 195 14.46 13.93 8.47
N SER A 196 14.83 13.17 9.51
CA SER A 196 13.89 12.61 10.49
C SER A 196 13.21 13.79 11.20
N GLY A 197 11.88 13.93 11.06
CA GLY A 197 11.11 15.03 11.66
C GLY A 197 10.62 16.13 10.70
N LEU A 198 11.11 16.19 9.46
CA LEU A 198 10.67 17.20 8.47
C LEU A 198 9.46 16.76 7.62
N SER A 199 8.60 15.89 8.17
CA SER A 199 7.36 15.42 7.52
C SER A 199 6.47 16.59 7.07
N ARG A 200 6.34 17.64 7.88
CA ARG A 200 5.52 18.82 7.54
C ARG A 200 6.01 19.54 6.27
N TRP A 201 7.32 19.63 6.09
CA TRP A 201 7.89 20.26 4.89
C TRP A 201 7.62 19.41 3.65
N ARG A 202 7.85 18.09 3.74
CA ARG A 202 7.57 17.15 2.63
C ARG A 202 6.08 17.13 2.24
N LYS A 203 5.17 17.24 3.22
CA LYS A 203 3.73 17.35 2.96
C LYS A 203 3.38 18.60 2.15
N ARG A 204 3.96 19.77 2.52
CA ARG A 204 3.77 21.02 1.75
C ARG A 204 4.34 20.89 0.34
N LEU A 205 5.54 20.34 0.22
CA LEU A 205 6.20 20.13 -1.07
C LEU A 205 5.29 19.39 -2.06
N VAL A 206 4.67 18.29 -1.61
CA VAL A 206 3.76 17.49 -2.44
C VAL A 206 2.44 18.21 -2.73
N ASN A 207 1.85 18.89 -1.74
CA ASN A 207 0.58 19.61 -1.91
C ASN A 207 0.70 20.82 -2.84
N ASP A 208 1.80 21.56 -2.76
CA ASP A 208 2.06 22.75 -3.56
C ASP A 208 2.58 22.39 -4.97
N PHE A 209 2.89 21.11 -5.19
CA PHE A 209 3.42 20.63 -6.46
C PHE A 209 2.39 20.77 -7.58
N LYS A 210 2.63 21.73 -8.46
CA LYS A 210 2.03 21.77 -9.78
C LYS A 210 3.05 21.17 -10.73
N PRO A 211 2.73 20.06 -11.41
CA PRO A 211 3.61 19.54 -12.43
C PRO A 211 3.85 20.68 -13.42
N ARG A 212 5.12 21.11 -13.56
CA ARG A 212 5.48 21.82 -14.77
C ARG A 212 5.33 20.78 -15.86
N ILE A 213 4.21 20.80 -16.57
CA ILE A 213 4.17 20.21 -17.91
C ILE A 213 5.17 21.06 -18.69
N SER A 214 6.45 20.68 -18.62
CA SER A 214 7.50 21.30 -19.40
C SER A 214 7.24 20.88 -20.84
N LEU A 215 6.38 21.62 -21.51
CA LEU A 215 6.21 21.64 -22.96
C LEU A 215 7.56 21.92 -23.67
N ASP A 216 8.53 22.50 -22.97
CA ASP A 216 9.86 22.88 -23.49
C ASP A 216 10.98 21.87 -23.17
N ALA A 217 10.71 20.57 -23.29
CA ALA A 217 11.74 19.54 -23.14
C ALA A 217 12.11 18.91 -24.49
N GLU A 218 12.60 19.73 -25.43
CA GLU A 218 13.18 19.25 -26.69
C GLU A 218 14.42 18.36 -26.46
N GLN A 219 15.05 18.45 -25.29
CA GLN A 219 16.08 17.51 -24.84
C GLN A 219 15.52 16.64 -23.71
N ALA A 220 15.42 15.33 -23.96
CA ALA A 220 14.86 14.36 -23.02
C ALA A 220 15.75 14.12 -21.79
N ILE A 221 17.02 14.54 -21.82
CA ILE A 221 18.02 14.31 -20.78
C ILE A 221 18.87 15.58 -20.68
N LYS A 222 18.91 16.20 -19.49
CA LYS A 222 19.79 17.35 -19.25
C LYS A 222 21.19 16.83 -18.90
N PRO A 223 22.28 17.47 -19.34
CA PRO A 223 23.64 17.02 -18.99
C PRO A 223 23.95 17.14 -17.49
N THR A 224 23.23 18.04 -16.80
CA THR A 224 23.35 18.28 -15.37
C THR A 224 21.99 18.49 -14.72
N ILE A 225 21.87 18.09 -13.44
CA ILE A 225 20.73 18.37 -12.57
C ILE A 225 21.24 18.89 -11.23
N ARG A 226 20.60 19.94 -10.72
CA ARG A 226 20.90 20.49 -9.41
C ARG A 226 20.15 19.69 -8.34
N TYR A 227 20.77 19.43 -7.18
CA TYR A 227 20.13 18.66 -6.10
C TYR A 227 18.80 19.27 -5.63
N LYS A 228 18.73 20.61 -5.50
CA LYS A 228 17.49 21.32 -5.18
C LYS A 228 16.37 21.04 -6.18
N ASP A 229 16.68 20.99 -7.47
CA ASP A 229 15.69 20.77 -8.53
C ASP A 229 15.24 19.31 -8.54
N PHE A 230 16.17 18.36 -8.39
CA PHE A 230 15.84 16.94 -8.19
C PHE A 230 14.88 16.72 -7.01
N VAL A 231 15.13 17.37 -5.87
CA VAL A 231 14.25 17.27 -4.69
C VAL A 231 12.87 17.86 -4.98
N ARG A 232 12.80 19.00 -5.67
CA ARG A 232 11.53 19.70 -5.94
C ARG A 232 10.70 19.09 -7.05
N GLU A 233 11.32 18.40 -7.99
CA GLU A 233 10.67 17.80 -9.16
C GLU A 233 10.57 16.28 -8.96
N ASP A 234 11.65 15.55 -9.22
CA ASP A 234 11.66 14.07 -9.27
C ASP A 234 11.26 13.42 -7.95
N LEU A 235 11.82 13.87 -6.83
CA LEU A 235 11.48 13.31 -5.52
C LEU A 235 10.03 13.61 -5.11
N THR A 236 9.49 14.75 -5.57
CA THR A 236 8.10 15.13 -5.28
C THR A 236 7.11 14.29 -6.07
N LEU A 237 7.42 13.99 -7.34
CA LEU A 237 6.68 13.03 -8.16
C LEU A 237 6.64 11.65 -7.49
N TYR A 238 7.79 11.15 -7.04
CA TYR A 238 7.87 9.88 -6.31
C TYR A 238 7.00 9.88 -5.03
N PHE A 239 7.02 10.97 -4.25
CA PHE A 239 6.16 11.06 -3.07
C PHE A 239 4.67 11.08 -3.41
N ARG A 240 4.28 11.66 -4.56
CA ARG A 240 2.89 11.60 -5.06
C ARG A 240 2.49 10.19 -5.47
N GLU A 241 3.32 9.49 -6.21
CA GLU A 241 3.09 8.08 -6.59
C GLU A 241 2.98 7.19 -5.35
N CYS A 242 3.81 7.43 -4.34
CA CYS A 242 3.69 6.74 -3.04
C CYS A 242 2.34 7.02 -2.36
N VAL A 243 1.86 8.25 -2.38
CA VAL A 243 0.54 8.58 -1.82
C VAL A 243 -0.54 7.81 -2.57
N GLU A 244 -0.57 7.91 -3.90
CA GLU A 244 -1.59 7.27 -4.75
C GLU A 244 -1.62 5.75 -4.58
N ARG A 245 -0.44 5.15 -4.37
CA ARG A 245 -0.30 3.70 -4.18
C ARG A 245 -0.70 3.23 -2.79
N TYR A 246 -0.30 3.94 -1.74
CA TYR A 246 -0.35 3.44 -0.37
C TYR A 246 -1.48 4.03 0.48
N ILE A 247 -1.91 5.27 0.23
CA ILE A 247 -3.02 5.89 0.95
C ILE A 247 -4.34 5.40 0.31
N PRO A 248 -5.30 4.86 1.08
CA PRO A 248 -6.58 4.42 0.53
C PRO A 248 -7.52 5.60 0.25
N SER A 249 -8.52 5.37 -0.61
CA SER A 249 -9.60 6.32 -0.85
C SER A 249 -10.65 6.27 0.26
N VAL A 250 -11.25 7.42 0.59
CA VAL A 250 -12.41 7.50 1.49
C VAL A 250 -13.64 6.79 0.91
N VAL A 251 -13.70 6.67 -0.43
CA VAL A 251 -14.86 6.12 -1.14
C VAL A 251 -14.95 4.60 -0.97
N ASP A 252 -13.88 3.87 -1.28
CA ASP A 252 -13.88 2.40 -1.20
C ASP A 252 -13.03 1.83 -0.06
N GLY A 253 -12.21 2.65 0.61
CA GLY A 253 -11.26 2.18 1.61
C GLY A 253 -10.12 1.32 1.07
N LEU A 254 -9.94 1.26 -0.25
CA LEU A 254 -8.97 0.39 -0.90
C LEU A 254 -7.75 1.16 -1.42
N ARG A 255 -6.58 0.55 -1.21
CA ARG A 255 -5.35 0.95 -1.90
C ARG A 255 -5.41 0.55 -3.36
N LEU A 256 -4.59 1.19 -4.20
CA LEU A 256 -4.55 0.91 -5.64
C LEU A 256 -4.33 -0.57 -5.95
N ALA A 257 -3.41 -1.23 -5.26
CA ALA A 257 -3.14 -2.66 -5.44
C ALA A 257 -4.35 -3.54 -5.08
N GLN A 258 -5.09 -3.20 -4.02
CA GLN A 258 -6.28 -3.95 -3.61
C GLN A 258 -7.41 -3.80 -4.65
N ARG A 259 -7.59 -2.59 -5.21
CA ARG A 259 -8.53 -2.35 -6.31
C ARG A 259 -8.20 -3.18 -7.56
N LYS A 260 -6.91 -3.28 -7.92
CA LYS A 260 -6.45 -4.11 -9.03
C LYS A 260 -6.76 -5.59 -8.82
N VAL A 261 -6.58 -6.11 -7.60
CA VAL A 261 -6.96 -7.50 -7.23
C VAL A 261 -8.46 -7.72 -7.40
N LEU A 262 -9.31 -6.86 -6.84
CA LEU A 262 -10.77 -6.99 -6.98
C LEU A 262 -11.22 -6.89 -8.43
N PHE A 263 -10.62 -5.99 -9.21
CA PHE A 263 -10.90 -5.86 -10.63
C PHE A 263 -10.69 -7.16 -11.40
N CYS A 264 -9.56 -7.85 -11.19
CA CYS A 264 -9.31 -9.13 -11.85
C CYS A 264 -10.32 -10.20 -11.45
N LEU A 265 -10.70 -10.27 -10.17
CA LEU A 265 -11.71 -11.21 -9.68
C LEU A 265 -13.09 -10.94 -10.26
N PHE A 266 -13.52 -9.68 -10.29
CA PHE A 266 -14.81 -9.28 -10.88
C PHE A 266 -14.83 -9.50 -12.39
N LYS A 267 -13.70 -9.27 -13.07
CA LYS A 267 -13.57 -9.49 -14.51
C LYS A 267 -13.65 -10.98 -14.88
N ARG A 268 -13.06 -11.87 -14.06
CA ARG A 268 -13.13 -13.32 -14.31
C ARG A 268 -14.53 -13.90 -14.11
N LYS A 269 -15.39 -13.26 -13.32
CA LYS A 269 -16.75 -13.75 -13.01
C LYS A 269 -16.77 -15.19 -12.52
N LEU A 270 -15.81 -15.53 -11.66
CA LEU A 270 -15.73 -16.86 -11.05
C LEU A 270 -16.99 -17.12 -10.22
N GLU A 271 -17.40 -18.39 -10.19
CA GLU A 271 -18.49 -18.79 -9.30
C GLU A 271 -18.06 -18.58 -7.83
N PRO A 272 -18.99 -18.26 -6.90
CA PRO A 272 -18.62 -17.89 -5.53
C PRO A 272 -17.83 -18.94 -4.74
N TYR A 273 -17.88 -20.21 -5.16
CA TYR A 273 -17.18 -21.34 -4.56
C TYR A 273 -15.88 -21.71 -5.29
N GLU A 274 -15.59 -21.09 -6.44
CA GLU A 274 -14.42 -21.41 -7.24
C GLU A 274 -13.16 -20.80 -6.64
N GLU A 275 -12.20 -21.66 -6.32
CA GLU A 275 -10.90 -21.27 -5.79
C GLU A 275 -9.90 -21.00 -6.89
N MET A 276 -8.96 -20.10 -6.61
CA MET A 276 -7.87 -19.76 -7.50
C MET A 276 -6.57 -19.63 -6.73
N ASP A 277 -5.51 -20.21 -7.29
CA ASP A 277 -4.16 -20.06 -6.77
C ASP A 277 -3.75 -18.59 -6.72
N VAL A 278 -3.14 -18.18 -5.60
CA VAL A 278 -2.62 -16.81 -5.41
C VAL A 278 -1.59 -16.45 -6.49
N GLY A 279 -0.83 -17.44 -6.99
CA GLY A 279 0.08 -17.27 -8.12
C GLY A 279 -0.62 -16.90 -9.43
N VAL A 280 -1.72 -17.59 -9.76
CA VAL A 280 -2.52 -17.32 -10.97
C VAL A 280 -3.20 -15.96 -10.87
N LEU A 281 -3.80 -15.65 -9.71
CA LEU A 281 -4.40 -14.34 -9.47
C LEU A 281 -3.37 -13.20 -9.58
N SER A 282 -2.15 -13.41 -9.10
CA SER A 282 -1.05 -12.46 -9.29
C SER A 282 -0.78 -12.19 -10.77
N SER A 283 -0.67 -13.26 -11.58
CA SER A 283 -0.46 -13.15 -13.03
C SER A 283 -1.58 -12.38 -13.74
N ASP A 284 -2.84 -12.58 -13.33
CA ASP A 284 -3.96 -11.80 -13.86
C ASP A 284 -3.86 -10.31 -13.55
N VAL A 285 -3.39 -9.95 -12.36
CA VAL A 285 -3.21 -8.55 -11.98
C VAL A 285 -2.14 -7.89 -12.85
N PHE A 286 -1.07 -8.59 -13.17
CA PHE A 286 -0.08 -8.12 -14.15
C PHE A 286 -0.67 -7.98 -15.55
N GLN A 287 -1.47 -8.95 -15.99
CA GLN A 287 -1.98 -9.01 -17.36
C GLN A 287 -3.12 -8.02 -17.62
N TYR A 288 -4.09 -7.93 -16.71
CA TYR A 288 -5.36 -7.23 -16.94
C TYR A 288 -5.45 -5.89 -16.23
N ALA A 289 -4.73 -5.69 -15.13
CA ALA A 289 -4.83 -4.49 -14.33
C ALA A 289 -3.61 -3.57 -14.50
N ASP A 290 -2.69 -3.86 -15.42
CA ASP A 290 -1.47 -3.09 -15.69
C ASP A 290 -0.70 -2.78 -14.40
N TYR A 291 -0.35 -3.83 -13.65
CA TYR A 291 0.47 -3.73 -12.44
C TYR A 291 1.95 -3.83 -12.81
N HIS A 292 2.78 -2.92 -12.28
CA HIS A 292 4.18 -2.75 -12.71
C HIS A 292 5.22 -3.11 -11.65
N HIS A 293 4.79 -3.42 -10.42
CA HIS A 293 5.72 -3.67 -9.32
C HIS A 293 5.94 -5.18 -9.11
N GLY A 294 6.90 -5.54 -8.26
CA GLY A 294 7.28 -6.94 -8.05
C GLY A 294 6.13 -7.88 -7.67
N ASP A 295 6.19 -9.11 -8.18
CA ASP A 295 5.21 -10.18 -7.98
C ASP A 295 5.01 -10.54 -6.50
N SER A 296 6.08 -10.51 -5.70
CA SER A 296 6.00 -10.69 -4.25
C SER A 296 5.10 -9.65 -3.56
N SER A 297 5.11 -8.40 -4.05
CA SER A 297 4.33 -7.31 -3.46
C SER A 297 2.83 -7.53 -3.65
N ILE A 298 2.38 -7.95 -4.84
CA ILE A 298 0.95 -8.15 -5.08
C ILE A 298 0.44 -9.44 -4.42
N LYS A 299 1.26 -10.49 -4.37
CA LYS A 299 0.95 -11.71 -3.61
C LYS A 299 0.73 -11.43 -2.13
N SER A 300 1.58 -10.59 -1.51
CA SER A 300 1.38 -10.16 -0.13
C SER A 300 0.07 -9.37 0.05
N VAL A 301 -0.32 -8.55 -0.93
CA VAL A 301 -1.61 -7.83 -0.90
C VAL A 301 -2.79 -8.81 -0.94
N ILE A 302 -2.77 -9.81 -1.83
CA ILE A 302 -3.80 -10.85 -1.94
C ILE A 302 -3.94 -11.60 -0.62
N ILE A 303 -2.81 -12.06 -0.05
CA ILE A 303 -2.80 -12.78 1.23
C ILE A 303 -3.41 -11.93 2.35
N ARG A 304 -3.02 -10.66 2.47
CA ARG A 304 -3.56 -9.75 3.50
C ARG A 304 -5.05 -9.45 3.33
N MET A 305 -5.57 -9.46 2.10
CA MET A 305 -7.01 -9.31 1.83
C MET A 305 -7.82 -10.55 2.21
N ALA A 306 -7.19 -11.73 2.21
CA ALA A 306 -7.81 -13.01 2.52
C ALA A 306 -7.76 -13.36 4.02
N GLN A 307 -6.70 -12.93 4.72
CA GLN A 307 -6.47 -13.21 6.14
C GLN A 307 -7.72 -12.94 7.00
N ASP A 308 -8.15 -14.00 7.69
CA ASP A 308 -9.23 -14.05 8.67
C ASP A 308 -8.71 -14.10 10.11
N ILE A 309 -7.50 -13.56 10.30
CA ILE A 309 -6.85 -13.46 11.60
C ILE A 309 -7.53 -12.38 12.43
N ALA A 310 -7.82 -12.71 13.69
CA ALA A 310 -8.44 -11.76 14.61
C ALA A 310 -7.57 -10.50 14.79
N CYS A 311 -8.20 -9.33 14.92
CA CYS A 311 -7.54 -8.02 14.89
C CYS A 311 -6.87 -7.59 13.56
N LYS A 312 -7.15 -8.26 12.43
CA LYS A 312 -6.80 -7.75 11.08
C LYS A 312 -7.99 -7.14 10.34
N ASN A 313 -8.79 -7.98 9.68
CA ASN A 313 -9.90 -7.54 8.84
C ASN A 313 -11.21 -7.89 9.55
N ASN A 314 -12.09 -6.91 9.76
CA ASN A 314 -13.45 -7.20 10.26
C ASN A 314 -14.29 -7.89 9.19
N ILE A 315 -14.02 -7.57 7.93
CA ILE A 315 -14.58 -8.26 6.76
C ILE A 315 -13.44 -8.52 5.77
N ASN A 316 -13.04 -9.78 5.63
CA ASN A 316 -12.15 -10.21 4.56
C ASN A 316 -12.91 -10.28 3.23
N LEU A 317 -12.40 -9.55 2.23
CA LEU A 317 -13.00 -9.52 0.89
C LEU A 317 -12.66 -10.77 0.07
N LEU A 318 -11.60 -11.47 0.46
CA LEU A 318 -11.22 -12.77 -0.06
C LEU A 318 -11.31 -13.81 1.06
N CYS A 319 -11.51 -15.08 0.72
CA CYS A 319 -11.45 -16.17 1.68
C CYS A 319 -10.04 -16.78 1.73
N PRO A 320 -9.53 -17.14 2.92
CA PRO A 320 -8.34 -17.97 3.03
C PRO A 320 -8.75 -19.43 2.82
N CYS A 321 -8.31 -20.04 1.72
CA CYS A 321 -8.60 -21.46 1.40
C CYS A 321 -7.44 -22.40 1.76
N ALA A 322 -6.42 -21.88 2.45
CA ALA A 322 -5.22 -22.59 2.89
C ALA A 322 -4.66 -21.94 4.16
N GLU A 323 -3.38 -22.14 4.48
CA GLU A 323 -2.72 -21.56 5.66
C GLU A 323 -2.25 -20.12 5.42
N PHE A 324 -3.10 -19.14 5.75
CA PHE A 324 -2.85 -17.70 5.52
C PHE A 324 -2.15 -17.01 6.71
N GLY A 325 -1.63 -17.79 7.65
CA GLY A 325 -0.83 -17.32 8.79
C GLY A 325 -1.67 -17.13 10.04
N THR A 326 -0.98 -16.94 11.15
CA THR A 326 -1.55 -17.04 12.50
C THR A 326 -1.43 -15.71 13.26
N ARG A 327 -2.14 -15.58 14.38
CA ARG A 327 -2.21 -14.31 15.12
C ARG A 327 -0.88 -13.91 15.77
N ASP A 328 -0.12 -14.86 16.29
CA ASP A 328 1.14 -14.62 16.99
C ASP A 328 2.22 -13.92 16.13
N MET A 329 2.22 -14.21 14.83
CA MET A 329 3.11 -13.60 13.85
C MET A 329 2.41 -12.54 12.98
N HIS A 330 1.22 -12.09 13.38
CA HIS A 330 0.38 -11.16 12.61
C HIS A 330 0.19 -11.58 11.14
N GLY A 331 0.11 -12.89 10.90
CA GLY A 331 -0.06 -13.50 9.59
C GLY A 331 1.17 -13.42 8.68
N GLU A 332 2.36 -13.06 9.18
CA GLU A 332 3.59 -13.05 8.38
C GLU A 332 4.17 -14.46 8.18
N ASN A 333 3.72 -15.44 8.96
CA ASN A 333 4.11 -16.86 8.86
C ASN A 333 3.20 -17.67 7.92
N HIS A 334 2.50 -17.01 7.00
CA HIS A 334 1.69 -17.68 5.99
C HIS A 334 2.53 -18.64 5.13
N ALA A 335 1.91 -19.67 4.54
CA ALA A 335 2.63 -20.56 3.63
C ALA A 335 3.13 -19.82 2.38
N GLN A 336 4.06 -20.43 1.64
CA GLN A 336 4.55 -19.81 0.40
C GLN A 336 3.40 -19.63 -0.59
N SER A 337 3.34 -18.45 -1.22
CA SER A 337 2.25 -18.04 -2.13
C SER A 337 1.89 -19.05 -3.24
N ARG A 338 2.80 -19.94 -3.64
CA ARG A 338 2.55 -20.99 -4.64
C ARG A 338 1.66 -22.14 -4.15
N TYR A 339 1.48 -22.27 -2.83
CA TYR A 339 0.63 -23.29 -2.20
C TYR A 339 -0.68 -22.70 -1.65
N LEU A 340 -0.90 -21.41 -1.83
CA LEU A 340 -2.08 -20.73 -1.32
C LEU A 340 -3.11 -20.59 -2.44
N SER A 341 -4.36 -20.98 -2.14
CA SER A 341 -5.53 -20.68 -2.95
C SER A 341 -6.44 -19.68 -2.22
N THR A 342 -7.19 -18.89 -2.96
CA THR A 342 -8.15 -17.94 -2.44
C THR A 342 -9.35 -17.83 -3.38
N ARG A 343 -10.44 -17.24 -2.88
CA ARG A 343 -11.63 -16.94 -3.68
C ARG A 343 -12.29 -15.66 -3.18
N LEU A 344 -13.21 -15.13 -3.96
CA LEU A 344 -14.00 -13.98 -3.54
C LEU A 344 -14.91 -14.38 -2.36
N SER A 345 -14.90 -13.59 -1.29
CA SER A 345 -15.81 -13.81 -0.17
C SER A 345 -17.27 -13.57 -0.61
N HIS A 346 -18.20 -14.38 -0.09
CA HIS A 346 -19.63 -14.27 -0.44
C HIS A 346 -20.20 -12.89 -0.11
N ILE A 347 -19.67 -12.21 0.90
CA ILE A 347 -20.09 -10.87 1.29
C ILE A 347 -19.62 -9.79 0.31
N SER A 348 -18.55 -10.04 -0.45
CA SER A 348 -17.91 -9.02 -1.29
C SER A 348 -18.82 -8.48 -2.39
N ARG A 349 -19.66 -9.32 -3.01
CA ARG A 349 -20.68 -8.85 -3.99
C ARG A 349 -21.92 -8.23 -3.36
N SER A 350 -22.13 -8.43 -2.05
CA SER A 350 -23.15 -7.69 -1.28
C SER A 350 -22.65 -6.30 -0.89
N ILE A 351 -21.32 -6.14 -0.75
CA ILE A 351 -20.67 -4.85 -0.49
C ILE A 351 -20.48 -4.07 -1.79
N PHE A 352 -19.93 -4.71 -2.83
CA PHE A 352 -19.66 -4.12 -4.14
C PHE A 352 -20.67 -4.64 -5.16
N LEU A 353 -21.76 -3.91 -5.33
CA LEU A 353 -22.93 -4.36 -6.09
C LEU A 353 -22.64 -4.34 -7.59
N ASN A 354 -23.12 -5.37 -8.30
CA ASN A 354 -23.06 -5.42 -9.77
C ASN A 354 -23.82 -4.24 -10.41
N ALA A 355 -24.86 -3.75 -9.75
CA ALA A 355 -25.66 -2.62 -10.23
C ALA A 355 -24.85 -1.31 -10.32
N ASP A 356 -23.78 -1.16 -9.54
CA ASP A 356 -22.92 0.02 -9.61
C ASP A 356 -21.96 -0.03 -10.81
N GLU A 357 -21.73 -1.19 -11.44
CA GLU A 357 -20.75 -1.33 -12.54
C GLU A 357 -21.02 -0.39 -13.73
N CYS A 358 -22.29 -0.02 -13.95
CA CYS A 358 -22.70 0.89 -15.03
C CYS A 358 -22.28 2.36 -14.82
N ILE A 359 -21.95 2.75 -13.59
CA ILE A 359 -21.55 4.11 -13.23
C ILE A 359 -20.06 4.21 -12.82
N LEU A 360 -19.33 3.09 -12.78
CA LEU A 360 -17.91 3.09 -12.44
C LEU A 360 -17.07 3.71 -13.56
N GLN A 361 -16.18 4.63 -13.17
CA GLN A 361 -15.18 5.20 -14.08
C GLN A 361 -13.95 4.29 -14.16
N PHE A 362 -13.94 3.37 -15.14
CA PHE A 362 -12.79 2.53 -15.45
C PHE A 362 -11.65 3.35 -16.06
N LEU A 363 -10.43 3.15 -15.54
CA LEU A 363 -9.23 3.81 -16.06
C LEU A 363 -8.72 3.07 -17.31
N ARG A 364 -7.81 3.71 -18.05
CA ARG A 364 -7.16 3.13 -19.22
C ARG A 364 -5.71 2.77 -18.89
N GLY A 365 -5.33 1.54 -19.21
CA GLY A 365 -3.95 1.05 -19.08
C GLY A 365 -3.06 1.56 -20.20
N GLN A 366 -1.76 1.24 -20.11
CA GLN A 366 -0.75 1.71 -21.08
C GLN A 366 -1.07 1.32 -22.54
N LYS A 367 -1.75 0.20 -22.79
CA LYS A 367 -2.12 -0.26 -24.15
C LYS A 367 -3.56 0.15 -24.54
N GLY A 368 -4.21 1.02 -23.76
CA GLY A 368 -5.59 1.49 -23.99
C GLY A 368 -6.68 0.54 -23.51
N GLU A 369 -6.31 -0.60 -22.93
CA GLU A 369 -7.24 -1.53 -22.30
C GLU A 369 -7.92 -0.91 -21.08
N SER A 370 -9.14 -1.36 -20.79
CA SER A 370 -9.81 -0.99 -19.55
C SER A 370 -9.14 -1.72 -18.38
N ILE A 371 -8.67 -0.96 -17.39
CA ILE A 371 -8.12 -1.46 -16.13
C ILE A 371 -9.08 -1.13 -14.99
N GLN A 372 -8.67 -1.31 -13.73
CA GLN A 372 -9.50 -1.05 -12.54
C GLN A 372 -10.12 0.36 -12.53
N PRO A 373 -11.29 0.55 -11.90
CA PRO A 373 -11.89 1.86 -11.76
C PRO A 373 -11.10 2.78 -10.83
N LYS A 374 -11.37 4.09 -10.92
CA LYS A 374 -10.81 5.09 -10.02
C LYS A 374 -11.01 4.68 -8.56
N TYR A 375 -12.23 4.27 -8.23
CA TYR A 375 -12.61 3.59 -6.99
C TYR A 375 -13.86 2.75 -7.23
N TYR A 376 -14.13 1.80 -6.34
CA TYR A 376 -15.42 1.13 -6.28
C TYR A 376 -16.41 1.92 -5.41
N LEU A 377 -17.69 1.52 -5.43
CA LEU A 377 -18.76 2.17 -4.67
C LEU A 377 -19.39 1.17 -3.71
N PRO A 378 -18.74 0.86 -2.57
CA PRO A 378 -19.31 -0.09 -1.62
C PRO A 378 -20.62 0.44 -1.02
N VAL A 379 -21.47 -0.45 -0.52
CA VAL A 379 -22.71 -0.07 0.20
C VAL A 379 -22.40 0.61 1.55
N ILE A 380 -21.26 0.28 2.16
CA ILE A 380 -20.77 0.81 3.45
C ILE A 380 -19.31 1.29 3.32
N PRO A 381 -18.86 2.25 4.15
CA PRO A 381 -17.49 2.77 4.10
C PRO A 381 -16.50 1.72 4.61
N MET A 382 -15.92 0.94 3.70
CA MET A 382 -15.00 -0.15 4.05
C MET A 382 -13.74 0.32 4.78
N ILE A 383 -13.35 1.60 4.64
CA ILE A 383 -12.26 2.20 5.41
C ILE A 383 -12.53 2.23 6.92
N LEU A 384 -13.80 2.40 7.33
CA LEU A 384 -14.20 2.33 8.74
C LEU A 384 -14.40 0.87 9.17
N VAL A 385 -14.76 -0.03 8.26
CA VAL A 385 -14.93 -1.44 8.58
C VAL A 385 -13.59 -2.12 8.87
N ASN A 386 -12.63 -2.02 7.95
CA ASN A 386 -11.35 -2.72 8.04
C ASN A 386 -10.20 -1.86 8.56
N GLY A 387 -10.40 -0.54 8.68
CA GLY A 387 -9.34 0.37 9.07
C GLY A 387 -8.17 0.41 8.09
N VAL A 388 -7.13 1.14 8.46
CA VAL A 388 -5.82 1.10 7.81
C VAL A 388 -4.75 1.56 8.78
N THR A 389 -3.58 0.92 8.74
CA THR A 389 -2.34 1.49 9.30
C THR A 389 -1.29 1.40 8.21
N GLN A 390 -0.85 2.55 7.69
CA GLN A 390 0.04 2.58 6.53
C GLN A 390 0.88 3.87 6.48
N VAL A 391 2.05 3.76 5.86
CA VAL A 391 2.87 4.91 5.45
C VAL A 391 2.82 5.02 3.93
N GLY A 392 2.52 6.21 3.42
CA GLY A 392 2.48 6.56 2.00
C GLY A 392 3.27 7.84 1.76
N GLY A 393 4.53 7.71 1.35
CA GLY A 393 5.43 8.84 1.18
C GLY A 393 5.63 9.59 2.52
N PRO A 394 5.39 10.91 2.58
CA PRO A 394 5.55 11.68 3.81
C PRO A 394 4.33 11.63 4.76
N TRP A 395 3.26 10.92 4.39
CA TRP A 395 2.09 10.71 5.24
C TRP A 395 2.10 9.35 5.92
N LYS A 396 1.61 9.35 7.16
CA LYS A 396 1.18 8.15 7.88
C LYS A 396 -0.34 8.27 8.04
N THR A 397 -1.04 7.18 7.77
CA THR A 397 -2.47 7.07 8.01
C THR A 397 -2.76 5.96 9.00
N VAL A 398 -3.58 6.28 10.00
CA VAL A 398 -4.08 5.34 11.01
C VAL A 398 -5.58 5.60 11.15
N VAL A 399 -6.38 4.66 10.65
CA VAL A 399 -7.84 4.61 10.86
C VAL A 399 -8.12 3.27 11.53
N PRO A 400 -8.73 3.23 12.73
CA PRO A 400 -9.07 1.97 13.35
C PRO A 400 -10.27 1.31 12.66
N SER A 401 -10.46 0.03 12.95
CA SER A 401 -11.63 -0.73 12.50
C SER A 401 -12.82 -0.49 13.42
N TYR A 402 -14.02 -0.59 12.86
CA TYR A 402 -15.30 -0.48 13.55
C TYR A 402 -16.20 -1.67 13.20
N LYS A 403 -17.14 -1.97 14.09
CA LYS A 403 -18.10 -3.05 13.86
C LYS A 403 -18.98 -2.71 12.65
N PRO A 404 -19.14 -3.62 11.67
CA PRO A 404 -19.99 -3.37 10.51
C PRO A 404 -21.43 -2.98 10.88
N ASP A 405 -21.96 -3.56 11.95
CA ASP A 405 -23.34 -3.32 12.42
C ASP A 405 -23.51 -1.85 12.85
N ASP A 406 -22.53 -1.27 13.56
CA ASP A 406 -22.59 0.11 14.04
C ASP A 406 -22.50 1.11 12.88
N VAL A 407 -21.70 0.77 11.85
CA VAL A 407 -21.60 1.54 10.61
C VAL A 407 -22.93 1.51 9.85
N ILE A 408 -23.54 0.33 9.71
CA ILE A 408 -24.85 0.15 9.06
C ILE A 408 -25.96 0.88 9.83
N GLU A 409 -25.99 0.77 11.16
CA GLU A 409 -26.96 1.45 12.03
C GLU A 409 -26.90 2.97 11.83
N ASN A 410 -25.69 3.54 11.81
CA ASN A 410 -25.48 4.96 11.57
C ASN A 410 -25.98 5.40 10.18
N LEU A 411 -25.65 4.66 9.12
CA LEU A 411 -26.10 5.00 7.77
C LEU A 411 -27.62 4.91 7.62
N LYS A 412 -28.25 3.85 8.15
CA LYS A 412 -29.71 3.70 8.21
C LYS A 412 -30.35 4.85 9.01
N GLY A 413 -29.71 5.25 10.12
CA GLY A 413 -30.11 6.40 10.91
C GLY A 413 -30.11 7.68 10.09
N LEU A 414 -29.00 7.99 9.42
CA LEU A 414 -28.87 9.20 8.58
C LEU A 414 -29.90 9.22 7.44
N LEU A 415 -30.13 8.10 6.76
CA LEU A 415 -31.15 7.96 5.70
C LEU A 415 -32.58 8.21 6.22
N THR A 416 -32.83 7.98 7.51
CA THR A 416 -34.12 8.20 8.16
C THR A 416 -34.17 9.51 8.97
N GLY A 417 -33.18 10.39 8.80
CA GLY A 417 -33.13 11.71 9.46
C GLY A 417 -32.64 11.69 10.92
N LYS A 418 -32.14 10.55 11.43
CA LYS A 418 -31.51 10.47 12.76
C LYS A 418 -30.10 11.07 12.73
N LYS A 419 -29.64 11.53 13.89
CA LYS A 419 -28.28 12.05 14.07
C LYS A 419 -27.27 10.91 14.16
N TYR A 420 -26.03 11.19 13.74
CA TYR A 420 -24.88 10.32 13.94
C TYR A 420 -24.69 9.95 15.42
N LYS A 421 -24.45 8.66 15.67
CA LYS A 421 -24.09 8.07 16.95
C LYS A 421 -22.61 7.71 16.93
N GLU A 422 -21.89 8.10 17.98
CA GLU A 422 -20.47 7.80 18.11
C GLU A 422 -20.21 6.28 18.10
N MET A 423 -19.18 5.87 17.37
CA MET A 423 -18.77 4.46 17.24
C MET A 423 -17.47 4.23 18.02
N ILE A 424 -17.37 3.08 18.67
CA ILE A 424 -16.16 2.69 19.41
C ILE A 424 -15.32 1.75 18.53
N PRO A 425 -14.00 1.95 18.43
CA PRO A 425 -13.12 1.03 17.70
C PRO A 425 -13.31 -0.42 18.12
N SER A 426 -13.44 -1.31 17.14
CA SER A 426 -13.73 -2.73 17.35
C SER A 426 -13.11 -3.57 16.25
N TYR A 427 -12.47 -4.66 16.65
CA TYR A 427 -11.90 -5.64 15.74
C TYR A 427 -12.55 -7.01 15.92
N ASP A 428 -12.80 -7.74 14.82
CA ASP A 428 -13.32 -9.10 14.89
C ASP A 428 -12.38 -10.01 15.68
N GLY A 429 -12.96 -10.82 16.58
CA GLY A 429 -12.22 -11.72 17.47
C GLY A 429 -11.39 -11.05 18.57
N TYR A 430 -11.53 -9.74 18.81
CA TYR A 430 -10.87 -9.09 19.94
C TYR A 430 -11.56 -9.39 21.26
N LYS A 431 -10.81 -9.86 22.26
CA LYS A 431 -11.35 -10.22 23.60
C LYS A 431 -11.10 -9.15 24.67
N GLY A 432 -10.38 -8.08 24.32
CA GLY A 432 -9.98 -7.02 25.23
C GLY A 432 -11.05 -5.95 25.42
N LYS A 433 -10.70 -4.87 26.13
CA LYS A 433 -11.59 -3.73 26.37
C LYS A 433 -11.08 -2.48 25.67
N VAL A 434 -12.00 -1.70 25.11
CA VAL A 434 -11.71 -0.37 24.55
C VAL A 434 -12.49 0.65 25.36
N VAL A 435 -11.78 1.62 25.93
CA VAL A 435 -12.36 2.64 26.82
C VAL A 435 -12.08 4.01 26.22
N SER A 436 -13.09 4.88 26.14
CA SER A 436 -12.91 6.29 25.75
C SER A 436 -12.16 7.03 26.85
N GLU A 437 -11.16 7.81 26.47
CA GLU A 437 -10.45 8.70 27.39
C GLU A 437 -10.69 10.14 26.94
N ASP A 438 -11.48 10.88 27.72
CA ASP A 438 -11.75 12.30 27.45
C ASP A 438 -10.59 13.22 27.89
N VAL A 439 -9.59 12.70 28.62
CA VAL A 439 -8.48 13.51 29.18
C VAL A 439 -7.20 12.67 29.34
N ASP A 440 -6.15 13.01 28.59
CA ASP A 440 -4.77 12.57 28.88
C ASP A 440 -4.33 13.20 30.22
N LYS A 441 -4.10 12.37 31.26
CA LYS A 441 -3.71 12.84 32.59
C LYS A 441 -2.28 13.39 32.64
N ASP A 442 -1.40 13.02 31.71
CA ASP A 442 0.03 13.34 31.76
C ASP A 442 0.44 14.45 30.79
N LYS A 443 -0.39 14.77 29.80
CA LYS A 443 -0.17 15.89 28.90
C LYS A 443 -1.42 16.75 28.93
N LYS A 444 -1.31 17.99 29.43
CA LYS A 444 -2.31 19.07 29.36
C LYS A 444 -2.66 19.48 27.90
N LYS A 445 -2.99 18.51 27.06
CA LYS A 445 -3.54 18.64 25.72
C LYS A 445 -4.81 17.79 25.72
N LEU A 446 -5.95 18.44 25.54
CA LEU A 446 -7.17 17.76 25.13
C LEU A 446 -6.86 17.04 23.81
N ILE A 447 -6.65 15.73 23.86
CA ILE A 447 -6.69 14.89 22.67
C ILE A 447 -8.17 14.57 22.49
N GLU A 448 -8.87 15.42 21.75
CA GLU A 448 -10.22 15.09 21.29
C GLU A 448 -10.15 13.72 20.59
N GLN A 449 -10.93 12.75 21.08
CA GLN A 449 -11.10 11.41 20.48
C GLN A 449 -9.88 10.46 20.56
N SER A 450 -9.40 10.15 21.77
CA SER A 450 -8.50 9.02 22.03
C SER A 450 -9.19 7.88 22.76
N TYR A 451 -8.73 6.65 22.51
CA TYR A 451 -9.19 5.45 23.22
C TYR A 451 -8.01 4.74 23.89
N ILE A 452 -8.25 4.11 25.03
CA ILE A 452 -7.33 3.14 25.63
C ILE A 452 -7.78 1.74 25.21
N THR A 453 -6.89 1.01 24.57
CA THR A 453 -7.07 -0.39 24.20
C THR A 453 -6.36 -1.27 25.23
N LYS A 454 -7.11 -2.16 25.89
CA LYS A 454 -6.63 -3.00 26.98
C LYS A 454 -6.69 -4.47 26.59
N GLY A 455 -5.62 -5.21 26.87
CA GLY A 455 -5.61 -6.66 26.80
C GLY A 455 -6.59 -7.29 27.81
N ALA A 456 -6.57 -8.61 27.87
CA ALA A 456 -7.40 -9.37 28.82
C ALA A 456 -6.57 -10.45 29.49
N ILE A 457 -6.87 -10.68 30.77
CA ILE A 457 -6.21 -11.65 31.63
C ILE A 457 -7.25 -12.50 32.35
N GLU A 458 -6.88 -13.74 32.67
CA GLU A 458 -7.66 -14.67 33.49
C GLU A 458 -6.80 -15.14 34.66
N ARG A 459 -7.37 -15.19 35.87
CA ARG A 459 -6.69 -15.69 37.06
C ARG A 459 -6.91 -17.19 37.17
N ILE A 460 -5.82 -17.97 37.24
CA ILE A 460 -5.87 -19.44 37.26
C ILE A 460 -5.51 -19.99 38.65
N GLY A 461 -4.80 -19.23 39.46
CA GLY A 461 -4.47 -19.60 40.84
C GLY A 461 -3.95 -18.41 41.62
N SER A 462 -3.47 -18.65 42.84
CA SER A 462 -2.97 -17.58 43.73
C SER A 462 -1.73 -16.87 43.19
N LYS A 463 -0.89 -17.55 42.40
CA LYS A 463 0.34 -17.00 41.79
C LYS A 463 0.41 -17.21 40.28
N LYS A 464 -0.72 -17.45 39.62
CA LYS A 464 -0.75 -17.76 38.18
C LYS A 464 -1.83 -16.98 37.46
N VAL A 465 -1.43 -16.26 36.43
CA VAL A 465 -2.29 -15.46 35.56
C VAL A 465 -2.09 -15.92 34.12
N LYS A 466 -3.17 -15.99 33.36
CA LYS A 466 -3.13 -16.24 31.92
C LYS A 466 -3.46 -14.97 31.17
N ILE A 467 -2.60 -14.57 30.25
CA ILE A 467 -2.89 -13.48 29.32
C ILE A 467 -3.59 -14.07 28.10
N ILE A 468 -4.83 -13.66 27.86
CA ILE A 468 -5.69 -14.17 26.78
C ILE A 468 -5.84 -13.17 25.62
N GLU A 469 -5.38 -11.93 25.77
CA GLU A 469 -5.44 -10.90 24.74
C GLU A 469 -4.44 -9.77 24.97
N VAL A 470 -3.97 -9.13 23.89
CA VAL A 470 -3.07 -7.96 23.89
C VAL A 470 -3.73 -6.73 23.25
N PRO A 471 -3.33 -5.49 23.61
CA PRO A 471 -3.78 -4.27 22.96
C PRO A 471 -3.60 -4.22 21.44
N PHE A 472 -4.35 -3.34 20.77
CA PHE A 472 -4.28 -3.20 19.31
C PHE A 472 -2.86 -2.90 18.80
N GLY A 473 -2.46 -3.68 17.79
CA GLY A 473 -1.17 -3.56 17.13
C GLY A 473 0.05 -3.84 18.03
N MET A 474 -0.14 -4.47 19.19
CA MET A 474 0.97 -4.95 20.02
C MET A 474 1.50 -6.27 19.46
N LEU A 475 2.80 -6.31 19.16
CA LEU A 475 3.46 -7.52 18.71
C LEU A 475 3.69 -8.47 19.90
N ILE A 476 3.60 -9.78 19.68
CA ILE A 476 3.95 -10.78 20.69
C ILE A 476 5.41 -10.64 21.15
N LYS A 477 6.31 -10.22 20.27
CA LYS A 477 7.69 -9.88 20.65
C LYS A 477 7.73 -8.79 21.73
N ASN A 478 6.94 -7.73 21.58
CA ASN A 478 6.87 -6.64 22.55
C ASN A 478 6.26 -7.12 23.88
N LEU A 479 5.30 -8.05 23.83
CA LEU A 479 4.77 -8.69 25.05
C LEU A 479 5.87 -9.41 25.82
N LYS A 480 6.64 -10.27 25.15
CA LYS A 480 7.75 -11.00 25.77
C LYS A 480 8.75 -10.04 26.43
N GLU A 481 9.17 -9.01 25.69
CA GLU A 481 10.07 -7.97 26.22
C GLU A 481 9.48 -7.22 27.43
N ASN A 482 8.16 -7.01 27.48
CA ASN A 482 7.50 -6.38 28.62
C ASN A 482 7.42 -7.32 29.83
N LEU A 483 7.14 -8.60 29.61
CA LEU A 483 7.10 -9.61 30.67
C LEU A 483 8.48 -9.85 31.28
N ASP A 484 9.53 -9.93 30.45
CA ASP A 484 10.93 -10.05 30.90
C ASP A 484 11.36 -8.90 31.82
N LYS A 485 10.79 -7.71 31.61
CA LYS A 485 11.09 -6.49 32.39
C LYS A 485 10.17 -6.29 33.60
N SER A 486 9.08 -7.04 33.71
CA SER A 486 8.11 -6.85 34.78
C SER A 486 8.66 -7.40 36.10
N PRO A 487 8.62 -6.62 37.21
CA PRO A 487 9.10 -7.10 38.50
C PRO A 487 8.20 -8.18 39.12
N PHE A 488 7.00 -8.37 38.59
CA PHE A 488 6.01 -9.32 39.08
C PHE A 488 6.17 -10.73 38.48
N VAL A 489 6.84 -10.83 37.33
CA VAL A 489 6.93 -12.08 36.56
C VAL A 489 8.13 -12.89 37.01
N GLU A 490 7.89 -14.15 37.40
CA GLU A 490 8.95 -15.13 37.68
C GLU A 490 9.37 -15.84 36.40
N LYS A 491 8.39 -16.42 35.70
CA LYS A 491 8.56 -17.09 34.41
C LYS A 491 7.24 -17.03 33.63
N TYR A 492 7.30 -17.22 32.32
CA TYR A 492 6.11 -17.35 31.49
C TYR A 492 6.33 -18.39 30.40
N ASN A 493 5.24 -18.99 29.94
CA ASN A 493 5.22 -19.92 28.83
C ASN A 493 4.07 -19.59 27.88
N ILE A 494 4.30 -19.76 26.58
CA ILE A 494 3.20 -19.81 25.61
C ILE A 494 2.43 -21.10 25.90
N CYS A 495 1.10 -21.03 25.97
CA CYS A 495 0.26 -22.21 26.17
C CYS A 495 0.43 -23.16 24.98
N LYS A 496 1.37 -24.11 25.07
CA LYS A 496 1.58 -25.15 24.06
C LYS A 496 0.81 -26.40 24.48
N GLY A 497 -0.17 -26.82 23.67
CA GLY A 497 -0.64 -28.21 23.68
C GLY A 497 -1.77 -28.58 24.64
N ASN A 498 -2.85 -27.81 24.68
CA ASN A 498 -4.18 -28.39 24.93
C ASN A 498 -4.96 -28.31 23.62
N ASP A 499 -5.79 -29.31 23.31
CA ASP A 499 -6.59 -29.43 22.07
C ASP A 499 -7.53 -28.24 21.78
N ASP A 500 -7.63 -27.28 22.71
CA ASP A 500 -8.47 -26.09 22.66
C ASP A 500 -7.78 -24.80 22.16
N HIS A 501 -6.47 -24.79 21.89
CA HIS A 501 -5.80 -23.58 21.36
C HIS A 501 -6.02 -23.43 19.85
N ASP A 502 -6.65 -22.33 19.42
CA ASP A 502 -6.78 -21.95 18.00
C ASP A 502 -5.59 -21.08 17.58
N ASP A 503 -5.17 -21.14 16.32
CA ASP A 503 -4.06 -20.35 15.77
C ASP A 503 -4.36 -18.83 15.75
N ASN A 504 -5.62 -18.48 16.04
CA ASN A 504 -6.13 -17.13 16.19
C ASN A 504 -6.15 -16.61 17.64
N ASP A 505 -5.79 -17.42 18.63
CA ASP A 505 -5.83 -17.04 20.03
C ASP A 505 -4.45 -16.63 20.58
N ILE A 506 -4.46 -15.76 21.59
CA ILE A 506 -3.29 -15.42 22.38
C ILE A 506 -3.42 -16.15 23.71
N CYS A 507 -2.40 -16.90 24.12
CA CYS A 507 -2.38 -17.54 25.43
C CYS A 507 -0.95 -17.58 25.99
N PHE A 508 -0.74 -16.87 27.09
CA PHE A 508 0.49 -16.91 27.87
C PHE A 508 0.16 -17.25 29.32
N ASP A 509 0.70 -18.35 29.80
CA ASP A 509 0.71 -18.68 31.22
C ASP A 509 1.86 -17.92 31.89
N VAL A 510 1.54 -17.08 32.86
CA VAL A 510 2.48 -16.23 33.59
C VAL A 510 2.48 -16.65 35.06
N ASP A 511 3.63 -17.11 35.52
CA ASP A 511 3.88 -17.42 36.93
C ASP A 511 4.43 -16.17 37.63
N MET A 512 3.78 -15.82 38.73
CA MET A 512 3.98 -14.56 39.46
C MET A 512 4.86 -14.79 40.68
N ARG A 513 5.78 -13.85 40.95
CA ARG A 513 6.62 -13.88 42.17
C ARG A 513 5.77 -13.71 43.45
N LEU A 514 4.75 -12.85 43.36
CA LEU A 514 3.82 -12.49 44.44
C LEU A 514 2.42 -13.05 44.17
N ASN A 515 1.59 -13.12 45.21
CA ASN A 515 0.21 -13.57 45.06
C ASN A 515 -0.56 -12.55 44.21
N CYS A 516 -1.17 -12.99 43.11
CA CYS A 516 -1.96 -12.10 42.26
C CYS A 516 -3.21 -11.59 42.98
N SER A 517 -3.74 -12.31 44.00
CA SER A 517 -4.91 -11.87 44.79
C SER A 517 -4.71 -10.54 45.52
N GLU A 518 -3.46 -10.12 45.73
CA GLU A 518 -3.13 -8.84 46.37
C GLU A 518 -3.23 -7.65 45.41
N TYR A 519 -3.39 -7.90 44.11
CA TYR A 519 -3.42 -6.90 43.05
C TYR A 519 -4.72 -6.95 42.28
N THR A 520 -5.21 -5.80 41.82
CA THR A 520 -6.35 -5.73 40.92
C THR A 520 -5.96 -6.14 39.49
N ASP A 521 -6.95 -6.43 38.64
CA ASP A 521 -6.66 -6.71 37.22
C ASP A 521 -6.02 -5.51 36.52
N GLU A 522 -6.35 -4.29 36.93
CA GLU A 522 -5.78 -3.08 36.36
C GLU A 522 -4.29 -2.96 36.70
N ASP A 523 -3.89 -3.25 37.94
CA ASP A 523 -2.48 -3.25 38.36
C ASP A 523 -1.66 -4.26 37.53
N LEU A 524 -2.25 -5.42 37.23
CA LEU A 524 -1.61 -6.45 36.42
C LEU A 524 -1.52 -6.04 34.95
N LEU A 525 -2.58 -5.45 34.39
CA LEU A 525 -2.57 -4.92 33.01
C LEU A 525 -1.52 -3.81 32.85
N GLU A 526 -1.38 -2.92 33.83
CA GLU A 526 -0.35 -1.87 33.82
C GLU A 526 1.07 -2.46 33.91
N SER A 527 1.28 -3.38 34.87
CA SER A 527 2.56 -4.08 35.06
C SER A 527 3.04 -4.82 33.82
N PHE A 528 2.13 -5.54 33.14
CA PHE A 528 2.43 -6.25 31.90
C PHE A 528 2.43 -5.34 30.66
N ARG A 529 2.11 -4.06 30.83
CA ARG A 529 1.96 -3.07 29.75
C ARG A 529 0.96 -3.52 28.68
N LEU A 530 -0.15 -4.07 29.13
CA LEU A 530 -1.29 -4.52 28.33
C LEU A 530 -2.33 -3.40 28.16
N SER A 531 -1.90 -2.15 28.14
CA SER A 531 -2.72 -0.97 27.83
C SER A 531 -1.99 -0.08 26.82
N ARG A 532 -2.69 0.35 25.76
CA ARG A 532 -2.12 1.22 24.73
C ARG A 532 -3.12 2.29 24.29
N THR A 533 -2.66 3.53 24.23
CA THR A 533 -3.42 4.65 23.65
C THR A 533 -3.52 4.53 22.13
N LEU A 534 -4.75 4.61 21.63
CA LEU A 534 -5.12 4.75 20.24
C LEU A 534 -5.56 6.20 20.01
N ALA A 535 -4.65 7.00 19.46
CA ALA A 535 -4.93 8.37 19.05
C ALA A 535 -5.52 8.42 17.63
N LEU A 536 -6.57 9.22 17.44
CA LEU A 536 -7.23 9.42 16.13
C LEU A 536 -6.76 10.71 15.42
N ASP A 537 -5.49 11.08 15.58
CA ASP A 537 -4.91 12.32 15.06
C ASP A 537 -4.33 12.21 13.63
N MET A 538 -4.27 10.98 13.08
CA MET A 538 -3.62 10.67 11.81
C MET A 538 -4.54 9.97 10.80
N MET A 539 -5.83 10.30 10.78
CA MET A 539 -6.77 9.76 9.79
C MET A 539 -6.62 10.50 8.46
N THR A 540 -5.67 10.09 7.62
CA THR A 540 -5.42 10.70 6.31
C THR A 540 -5.82 9.77 5.17
N LEU A 541 -6.72 10.22 4.30
CA LEU A 541 -7.24 9.44 3.16
C LEU A 541 -7.23 10.29 1.89
N MET A 542 -7.40 9.66 0.74
CA MET A 542 -7.69 10.37 -0.51
C MET A 542 -9.19 10.65 -0.63
N ASP A 543 -9.56 11.86 -1.03
CA ASP A 543 -10.93 12.23 -1.38
C ASP A 543 -11.35 11.64 -2.75
N ALA A 544 -12.58 11.94 -3.20
CA ALA A 544 -13.12 11.46 -4.47
C ALA A 544 -12.37 12.04 -5.70
N GLU A 545 -11.74 13.20 -5.55
CA GLU A 545 -10.95 13.86 -6.58
C GLU A 545 -9.54 13.27 -6.69
N GLY A 546 -9.01 12.71 -5.60
CA GLY A 546 -7.67 12.14 -5.49
C GLY A 546 -6.71 13.01 -4.66
N ASN A 547 -7.21 14.05 -3.98
CA ASN A 547 -6.41 14.88 -3.08
C ASN A 547 -6.34 14.25 -1.70
N ILE A 548 -5.25 14.57 -0.99
CA ILE A 548 -5.03 14.10 0.37
C ILE A 548 -5.82 14.97 1.34
N LYS A 549 -6.62 14.33 2.19
CA LYS A 549 -7.39 14.98 3.26
C LYS A 549 -7.12 14.30 4.60
N THR A 550 -6.84 15.10 5.63
CA THR A 550 -6.77 14.62 7.02
C THR A 550 -8.07 14.96 7.73
N TYR A 551 -8.72 13.92 8.27
CA TYR A 551 -10.01 13.99 8.93
C TYR A 551 -9.80 14.15 10.44
N LYS A 552 -10.62 15.00 11.06
CA LYS A 552 -10.55 15.25 12.51
C LYS A 552 -11.35 14.26 13.33
N SER A 553 -12.34 13.61 12.70
CA SER A 553 -13.20 12.64 13.37
C SER A 553 -13.70 11.58 12.42
N VAL A 554 -14.10 10.44 12.99
CA VAL A 554 -14.75 9.33 12.27
C VAL A 554 -16.06 9.80 11.63
N LYS A 555 -16.77 10.73 12.28
CA LYS A 555 -17.98 11.35 11.76
C LYS A 555 -17.72 12.05 10.42
N GLU A 556 -16.62 12.79 10.28
CA GLU A 556 -16.31 13.46 9.01
C GLU A 556 -16.12 12.44 7.87
N ILE A 557 -15.42 11.33 8.13
CA ILE A 557 -15.23 10.24 7.16
C ILE A 557 -16.58 9.64 6.75
N LEU A 558 -17.42 9.31 7.73
CA LEU A 558 -18.72 8.70 7.47
C LEU A 558 -19.67 9.64 6.71
N MET A 559 -19.68 10.93 7.05
CA MET A 559 -20.52 11.93 6.37
C MET A 559 -20.08 12.19 4.94
N GLU A 560 -18.77 12.28 4.67
CA GLU A 560 -18.25 12.43 3.31
C GLU A 560 -18.61 11.23 2.44
N PHE A 561 -18.38 10.02 2.95
CA PHE A 561 -18.84 8.79 2.29
C PHE A 561 -20.36 8.81 2.07
N TYR A 562 -21.14 9.24 3.06
CA TYR A 562 -22.60 9.24 2.98
C TYR A 562 -23.12 10.11 1.84
N HIS A 563 -22.62 11.35 1.74
CA HIS A 563 -23.04 12.27 0.68
C HIS A 563 -22.62 11.76 -0.70
N LEU A 564 -21.38 11.27 -0.84
CA LEU A 564 -20.89 10.70 -2.10
C LEU A 564 -21.71 9.48 -2.51
N ARG A 565 -21.95 8.55 -1.57
CA ARG A 565 -22.67 7.32 -1.87
C ARG A 565 -24.12 7.62 -2.27
N LEU A 566 -24.81 8.50 -1.56
CA LEU A 566 -26.17 8.91 -1.91
C LEU A 566 -26.24 9.54 -3.31
N GLN A 567 -25.29 10.41 -3.66
CA GLN A 567 -25.18 10.95 -5.02
C GLN A 567 -25.06 9.82 -6.05
N TYR A 568 -24.15 8.87 -5.83
CA TYR A 568 -23.94 7.75 -6.75
C TYR A 568 -25.13 6.79 -6.84
N TYR A 569 -25.93 6.60 -5.78
CA TYR A 569 -27.21 5.90 -5.90
C TYR A 569 -28.17 6.63 -6.85
N GLY A 570 -28.17 7.97 -6.83
CA GLY A 570 -28.94 8.78 -7.75
C GLY A 570 -28.48 8.62 -9.20
N GLU A 571 -27.17 8.60 -9.43
CA GLU A 571 -26.57 8.33 -10.75
C GLU A 571 -26.88 6.91 -11.24
N ARG A 572 -26.76 5.91 -10.36
CA ARG A 572 -27.11 4.52 -10.62
C ARG A 572 -28.57 4.38 -11.04
N LYS A 573 -29.49 4.99 -10.28
CA LYS A 573 -30.92 5.00 -10.58
C LYS A 573 -31.17 5.57 -11.99
N LYS A 574 -30.56 6.72 -12.31
CA LYS A 574 -30.67 7.35 -13.64
C LYS A 574 -30.11 6.45 -14.76
N ALA A 575 -28.96 5.83 -14.55
CA ALA A 575 -28.33 4.94 -15.52
C ALA A 575 -29.19 3.71 -15.81
N ILE A 576 -29.73 3.06 -14.77
CA ILE A 576 -30.61 1.90 -14.91
C ILE A 576 -31.94 2.28 -15.59
N ILE A 577 -32.55 3.41 -15.22
CA ILE A 577 -33.77 3.91 -15.89
C ILE A 577 -33.50 4.12 -17.38
N LYS A 578 -32.38 4.77 -17.72
CA LYS A 578 -32.00 4.99 -19.12
C LYS A 578 -31.84 3.67 -19.87
N GLU A 579 -31.08 2.73 -19.32
CA GLU A 579 -30.88 1.42 -19.93
C GLU A 579 -32.20 0.66 -20.13
N HIS A 580 -33.07 0.65 -19.13
CA HIS A 580 -34.36 -0.03 -19.20
C HIS A 580 -35.30 0.64 -20.21
N THR A 581 -35.26 1.96 -20.33
CA THR A 581 -36.01 2.73 -21.33
C THR A 581 -35.52 2.41 -22.74
N ASP A 582 -34.20 2.43 -22.95
CA ASP A 582 -33.57 2.10 -24.22
C ASP A 582 -33.89 0.66 -24.64
N ARG A 583 -33.86 -0.29 -23.69
CA ARG A 583 -34.29 -1.68 -23.95
C ARG A 583 -35.78 -1.75 -24.30
N MET A 584 -36.64 -1.09 -23.54
CA MET A 584 -38.10 -1.10 -23.80
C MET A 584 -38.43 -0.60 -25.21
N ASN A 585 -37.72 0.44 -25.70
CA ASN A 585 -37.91 0.99 -27.04
C ASN A 585 -37.44 0.05 -28.18
N ASN A 586 -36.61 -0.96 -27.86
CA ASN A 586 -35.99 -1.86 -28.84
C ASN A 586 -36.62 -3.27 -28.87
N ILE A 587 -37.73 -3.50 -28.16
CA ILE A 587 -38.40 -4.82 -28.10
C ILE A 587 -39.85 -4.66 -28.59
N GLU A 588 -40.46 -5.74 -29.11
CA GLU A 588 -41.86 -5.71 -29.51
C GLU A 588 -42.81 -5.28 -28.38
N PRO A 589 -43.87 -4.52 -28.66
CA PRO A 589 -44.79 -3.99 -27.64
C PRO A 589 -45.37 -5.05 -26.70
N LYS A 590 -45.62 -6.27 -27.20
CA LYS A 590 -46.15 -7.40 -26.41
C LYS A 590 -45.21 -7.85 -25.29
N ASP A 591 -43.90 -7.66 -25.45
CA ASP A 591 -42.86 -8.06 -24.48
C ASP A 591 -42.38 -6.87 -23.61
N SER A 592 -42.88 -5.66 -23.88
CA SER A 592 -42.49 -4.42 -23.20
C SER A 592 -43.10 -4.26 -21.80
N HIS A 593 -44.22 -4.95 -21.51
CA HIS A 593 -44.97 -4.79 -20.26
C HIS A 593 -44.11 -5.05 -19.00
N LYS A 594 -43.26 -6.08 -19.03
CA LYS A 594 -42.35 -6.41 -17.92
C LYS A 594 -41.34 -5.29 -17.63
N TRP A 595 -40.83 -4.64 -18.68
CA TRP A 595 -39.89 -3.53 -18.53
C TRP A 595 -40.58 -2.27 -18.05
N LYS A 596 -41.81 -2.01 -18.51
CA LYS A 596 -42.64 -0.91 -18.03
C LYS A 596 -42.91 -1.01 -16.52
N MET A 597 -43.32 -2.19 -16.03
CA MET A 597 -43.52 -2.40 -14.58
C MET A 597 -42.24 -2.17 -13.76
N ARG A 598 -41.09 -2.66 -14.25
CA ARG A 598 -39.79 -2.45 -13.59
C ARG A 598 -39.39 -0.98 -13.55
N LEU A 599 -39.64 -0.24 -14.64
CA LEU A 599 -39.39 1.19 -14.72
C LEU A 599 -40.27 1.97 -13.74
N GLU A 600 -41.57 1.70 -13.72
CA GLU A 600 -42.52 2.35 -12.80
C GLU A 600 -42.14 2.09 -11.33
N ALA A 601 -41.76 0.85 -11.00
CA ALA A 601 -41.27 0.50 -9.66
C ALA A 601 -39.96 1.24 -9.31
N LEU A 602 -38.99 1.31 -10.21
CA LEU A 602 -37.73 2.00 -9.94
C LEU A 602 -37.90 3.52 -9.83
N ILE A 603 -38.79 4.10 -10.64
CA ILE A 603 -39.08 5.53 -10.63
C ILE A 603 -39.72 5.93 -9.30
N SER A 604 -40.65 5.14 -8.78
CA SER A 604 -41.40 5.44 -7.55
C SER A 604 -40.56 5.35 -6.26
N VAL A 605 -39.49 4.56 -6.24
CA VAL A 605 -38.63 4.39 -5.06
C VAL A 605 -37.61 5.53 -4.95
N SER A 606 -37.47 6.18 -3.79
CA SER A 606 -36.48 7.23 -3.59
C SER A 606 -35.04 6.69 -3.59
N THR A 607 -34.06 7.56 -3.81
CA THR A 607 -32.64 7.18 -3.78
C THR A 607 -32.22 6.67 -2.39
N GLU A 608 -32.73 7.31 -1.34
CA GLU A 608 -32.52 6.94 0.05
C GLU A 608 -33.09 5.56 0.34
N GLN A 609 -34.29 5.26 -0.18
CA GLN A 609 -34.95 3.97 0.02
C GLN A 609 -34.18 2.83 -0.67
N LEU A 610 -33.68 3.05 -1.90
CA LEU A 610 -32.82 2.07 -2.58
C LEU A 610 -31.58 1.72 -1.76
N TRP A 611 -30.92 2.73 -1.19
CA TRP A 611 -29.75 2.48 -0.35
C TRP A 611 -30.11 1.82 0.97
N TYR A 612 -31.23 2.21 1.58
CA TYR A 612 -31.70 1.58 2.81
C TYR A 612 -31.97 0.08 2.63
N GLU A 613 -32.55 -0.33 1.50
CA GLU A 613 -32.80 -1.73 1.15
C GLU A 613 -31.49 -2.52 0.94
N ASP A 614 -30.52 -1.95 0.23
CA ASP A 614 -29.19 -2.57 0.05
C ASP A 614 -28.45 -2.73 1.41
N LEU A 615 -28.63 -1.78 2.34
CA LEU A 615 -28.10 -1.88 3.72
C LEU A 615 -28.76 -3.00 4.51
N LEU A 616 -30.08 -3.19 4.38
CA LEU A 616 -30.81 -4.29 5.03
C LEU A 616 -30.36 -5.66 4.50
N ALA A 617 -30.23 -5.79 3.18
CA ALA A 617 -29.76 -7.02 2.55
C ALA A 617 -28.34 -7.37 3.00
N LEU A 618 -27.46 -6.37 3.11
CA LEU A 618 -26.11 -6.55 3.63
C LEU A 618 -26.10 -6.97 5.10
N GLU A 619 -26.93 -6.33 5.94
CA GLU A 619 -27.08 -6.66 7.35
C GLU A 619 -27.54 -8.10 7.56
N GLU A 620 -28.52 -8.56 6.78
CA GLU A 620 -29.02 -9.93 6.79
C GLU A 620 -27.92 -10.92 6.36
N LYS A 621 -27.18 -10.60 5.29
CA LYS A 621 -26.10 -11.46 4.82
C LYS A 621 -24.97 -11.60 5.85
N LEU A 622 -24.65 -10.52 6.56
CA LEU A 622 -23.68 -10.57 7.67
C LEU A 622 -24.16 -11.47 8.81
N LYS A 623 -25.45 -11.43 9.16
CA LYS A 623 -26.04 -12.31 10.18
C LYS A 623 -25.99 -13.77 9.75
N GLU A 624 -26.34 -14.07 8.50
CA GLU A 624 -26.26 -15.42 7.92
C GLU A 624 -24.84 -15.99 8.03
N LEU A 625 -23.83 -15.22 7.60
CA LEU A 625 -22.44 -15.66 7.63
C LEU A 625 -21.90 -15.85 9.06
N ARG A 626 -22.31 -15.00 10.01
CA ARG A 626 -21.96 -15.17 11.43
C ARG A 626 -22.56 -16.47 11.97
N ASN A 627 -23.82 -16.76 11.67
CA ASN A 627 -24.47 -18.00 12.10
C ASN A 627 -23.76 -19.24 11.55
N ILE A 628 -23.37 -19.22 10.26
CA ILE A 628 -22.60 -20.30 9.64
C ILE A 628 -21.24 -20.47 10.34
N LYS A 629 -20.55 -19.36 10.66
CA LYS A 629 -19.26 -19.39 11.38
C LYS A 629 -19.41 -20.01 12.77
N THR A 630 -20.45 -19.62 13.52
CA THR A 630 -20.74 -20.18 14.86
C THR A 630 -21.05 -21.67 14.79
N GLN A 631 -21.90 -22.10 13.86
CA GLN A 631 -22.23 -23.53 13.69
C GLN A 631 -20.99 -24.37 13.35
N LYS A 632 -20.14 -23.90 12.42
CA LYS A 632 -18.89 -24.59 12.09
C LYS A 632 -17.94 -24.69 13.28
N ASN A 633 -17.84 -23.63 14.08
CA ASN A 633 -17.00 -23.63 15.28
C ASN A 633 -17.53 -24.62 16.33
N GLU A 634 -18.85 -24.66 16.55
CA GLU A 634 -19.49 -25.64 17.45
C GLU A 634 -19.27 -27.08 16.98
N GLU A 635 -19.37 -27.35 15.67
CA GLU A 635 -19.07 -28.67 15.10
C GLU A 635 -17.59 -29.06 15.29
N LEU A 636 -16.67 -28.13 15.08
CA LEU A 636 -15.23 -28.34 15.28
C LEU A 636 -14.91 -28.63 16.75
N ILE A 637 -15.46 -27.84 17.68
CA ILE A 637 -15.34 -28.05 19.12
C ILE A 637 -15.92 -29.41 19.51
N GLY A 638 -17.10 -29.77 18.97
CA GLY A 638 -17.74 -31.06 19.20
C GLY A 638 -16.90 -32.24 18.69
N LYS A 639 -16.23 -32.09 17.53
CA LYS A 639 -15.29 -33.09 17.00
C LYS A 639 -14.02 -33.19 17.84
N ARG A 640 -13.50 -32.07 18.35
CA ARG A 640 -12.31 -32.05 19.23
C ARG A 640 -12.60 -32.71 20.58
N LYS A 641 -13.73 -32.40 21.23
CA LYS A 641 -14.15 -33.03 22.50
C LYS A 641 -14.44 -34.53 22.39
N ARG A 642 -14.64 -35.06 21.18
CA ARG A 642 -14.87 -36.49 20.91
C ARG A 642 -13.58 -37.26 20.62
N LYS A 643 -12.49 -36.58 20.28
CA LYS A 643 -11.15 -37.16 20.18
C LYS A 643 -10.51 -37.15 21.55
#